data_AF-A0AAQ4D7V5-F1
#
_entry.id   AF-A0AAQ4D7V5-F1
#
_cell.length_a   1.000
_cell.length_b   1.000
_cell.length_c   1.000
_cell.angle_alpha   90.00
_cell.angle_beta   90.00
_cell.angle_gamma   90.00
#
_symmetry.space_group_name_H-M   'P 1'
#
loop_
_entity.id
_entity.type
_entity.pdbx_description
1 polymer ?
#
loop_
_entity_poly.entity_id
_entity_poly.type
_entity_poly.pdbx_seq_one_letter_code
_entity_poly.pdbx_strand_id
1 'polypeptide(L)'
;MDTSTTQDGSLSEPDIEVAPRSEGLGKRIRTSRFYCLAGFLGVALSVFLLGLVLVNVLEKGKTSSVNKTLEPFCCPDEALMVLRVVNESIDPCDDFYAHVCSRADAGSTVYSSPLLRTAMEWYFVRIGGFGARGNASGLMLNALTKGFLKRDRSPGGGVSQYVEAIASAGILPQHMDLIHTVYFLALLNLRYGLTSVVSFQVSPPGTVLNIRRNSCFRDTPYQQALPFALDAVKKALNFSITAEELLRFKNELASFLGSNSSMNLSHAIETSPFSGLSNRDWKVILDELVFPVHPNVKTVATQEQDRLSDFLDILANSSHHPVAVVYAVVCTAFKARSKTEEAAGTSRMTSVSPSCQVLDFCDIEHAYMAHVVSSHSMNEYVRVLFAKTRRYVAHEALGHALFSGTSEQEITQRLNELRLVLPQDIVIPDVPVPVVSETFAANLLAAHSYAFDVRAARVARKIPDPENLFFPAAVRHSDVIFLPSNLYVLMNLNLSRNPALDLPVLGVDMAAQLWSFLLESSWPNETQKNIDDRLTCFRQTHFNGIDSGDYLTTATAALGVVSAFNAMMPPEWDLVSRLNYTDISLGRLVFLMWVYDKCAALPRLMAPLDVNVALRNSRNFRAAFGCSEQSPMSEPLCCLDLC
;
A
#
# COMPACT_ATOMS: atom_id res chain seq x y z
N MET A 1 27.84 -29.36 39.89
CA MET A 1 28.44 -30.48 40.65
C MET A 1 27.44 -30.84 41.72
N ASP A 2 26.93 -32.06 41.60
CA ASP A 2 25.58 -32.47 41.98
C ASP A 2 25.40 -32.80 43.46
N THR A 3 24.16 -32.62 43.91
CA THR A 3 23.64 -33.05 45.21
C THR A 3 22.58 -34.13 45.05
N SER A 4 22.71 -35.16 45.89
CA SER A 4 21.67 -35.91 46.62
C SER A 4 20.64 -36.79 45.88
N THR A 5 20.93 -38.10 45.89
CA THR A 5 20.22 -39.23 46.54
C THR A 5 18.72 -39.17 46.93
N THR A 6 18.04 -40.29 46.59
CA THR A 6 17.05 -41.12 47.37
C THR A 6 15.66 -40.53 47.68
N GLN A 7 14.53 -41.24 47.78
CA GLN A 7 14.18 -42.68 47.82
C GLN A 7 12.65 -42.81 47.63
N ASP A 8 12.20 -43.98 47.17
CA ASP A 8 10.81 -44.45 47.12
C ASP A 8 10.12 -44.62 48.49
N GLY A 9 8.78 -44.56 48.50
CA GLY A 9 8.00 -45.60 49.20
C GLY A 9 6.82 -45.20 50.11
N SER A 10 5.61 -45.29 49.54
CA SER A 10 4.39 -45.96 50.09
C SER A 10 3.37 -45.27 51.01
N LEU A 11 2.09 -45.62 50.72
CA LEU A 11 0.84 -45.57 51.51
C LEU A 11 0.22 -44.18 51.74
N SER A 12 -1.09 -43.92 51.59
CA SER A 12 -2.32 -44.70 51.38
C SER A 12 -3.50 -43.72 51.21
N GLU A 13 -4.48 -44.06 50.36
CA GLU A 13 -5.94 -43.77 50.36
C GLU A 13 -6.51 -42.43 50.92
N PRO A 14 -7.56 -41.85 50.27
CA PRO A 14 -8.89 -42.44 50.42
C PRO A 14 -9.82 -42.42 49.20
N ASP A 15 -10.81 -43.29 49.31
CA ASP A 15 -11.99 -43.55 48.49
C ASP A 15 -12.76 -42.31 48.02
N ILE A 16 -13.19 -42.31 46.75
CA ILE A 16 -14.36 -41.56 46.29
C ILE A 16 -15.23 -42.48 45.41
N GLU A 17 -16.46 -42.65 45.88
CA GLU A 17 -17.51 -43.53 45.36
C GLU A 17 -17.97 -43.18 43.94
N VAL A 18 -18.31 -44.27 43.25
CA VAL A 18 -18.87 -44.36 41.90
C VAL A 18 -20.39 -44.15 41.96
N ALA A 19 -20.91 -43.20 41.17
CA ALA A 19 -22.33 -43.13 40.82
C ALA A 19 -22.66 -44.27 39.81
N PRO A 20 -23.83 -44.92 39.91
CA PRO A 20 -24.90 -44.55 38.97
C PRO A 20 -26.33 -44.84 39.44
N ARG A 21 -27.32 -44.09 38.91
CA ARG A 21 -28.52 -44.65 38.26
C ARG A 21 -29.49 -43.57 37.81
N SER A 22 -29.76 -43.56 36.50
CA SER A 22 -30.98 -43.03 35.90
C SER A 22 -32.12 -44.04 36.10
N GLU A 23 -33.27 -43.56 36.56
CA GLU A 23 -34.51 -44.32 36.61
C GLU A 23 -35.20 -44.31 35.25
N GLY A 24 -35.71 -45.48 34.83
CA GLY A 24 -36.57 -45.60 33.67
C GLY A 24 -37.14 -47.02 33.51
N LEU A 25 -38.35 -47.24 34.03
CA LEU A 25 -39.29 -48.33 33.65
C LEU A 25 -40.57 -48.11 34.49
N GLY A 26 -41.77 -47.90 33.96
CA GLY A 26 -42.28 -47.99 32.60
C GLY A 26 -43.81 -47.87 32.60
N LYS A 27 -44.44 -48.35 31.51
CA LYS A 27 -45.88 -48.40 31.19
C LYS A 27 -46.42 -47.05 30.66
N ARG A 28 -46.88 -46.94 29.42
CA ARG A 28 -47.96 -47.74 28.83
C ARG A 28 -48.04 -47.49 27.33
N ILE A 29 -48.00 -48.59 26.60
CA ILE A 29 -48.36 -48.75 25.20
C ILE A 29 -49.82 -48.33 25.01
N ARG A 30 -50.06 -47.17 24.37
CA ARG A 30 -51.31 -46.86 23.66
C ARG A 30 -51.18 -45.64 22.74
N THR A 31 -50.10 -45.55 21.97
CA THR A 31 -49.89 -44.43 21.04
C THR A 31 -49.26 -44.83 19.70
N SER A 32 -49.04 -46.13 19.46
CA SER A 32 -48.35 -46.63 18.24
C SER A 32 -49.10 -46.31 16.93
N ARG A 33 -50.44 -46.28 16.92
CA ARG A 33 -51.19 -45.89 15.71
C ARG A 33 -51.21 -44.37 15.47
N PHE A 34 -51.12 -43.58 16.54
CA PHE A 34 -51.05 -42.12 16.42
C PHE A 34 -49.66 -41.65 15.96
N TYR A 35 -48.58 -42.30 16.39
CA TYR A 35 -47.23 -41.96 15.94
C TYR A 35 -46.94 -42.39 14.50
N CYS A 36 -47.51 -43.49 14.01
CA CYS A 36 -47.41 -43.82 12.59
C CYS A 36 -48.18 -42.82 11.72
N LEU A 37 -49.38 -42.37 12.15
CA LEU A 37 -50.15 -41.37 11.42
C LEU A 37 -49.48 -39.99 11.48
N ALA A 38 -48.96 -39.57 12.64
CA ALA A 38 -48.23 -38.32 12.82
C ALA A 38 -46.86 -38.34 12.12
N GLY A 39 -46.20 -39.50 12.07
CA GLY A 39 -44.97 -39.71 11.31
C GLY A 39 -45.21 -39.64 9.81
N PHE A 40 -46.27 -40.27 9.30
CA PHE A 40 -46.65 -40.15 7.89
C PHE A 40 -47.09 -38.73 7.53
N LEU A 41 -47.85 -38.05 8.39
CA LEU A 41 -48.19 -36.64 8.19
C LEU A 41 -46.94 -35.77 8.24
N GLY A 42 -46.02 -36.01 9.18
CA GLY A 42 -44.76 -35.27 9.28
C GLY A 42 -43.90 -35.43 8.03
N VAL A 43 -43.73 -36.65 7.53
CA VAL A 43 -42.97 -36.91 6.30
C VAL A 43 -43.69 -36.35 5.07
N ALA A 44 -45.01 -36.51 4.97
CA ALA A 44 -45.80 -35.95 3.87
C ALA A 44 -45.75 -34.42 3.86
N LEU A 45 -45.84 -33.78 5.04
CA LEU A 45 -45.71 -32.32 5.18
C LEU A 45 -44.29 -31.86 4.85
N SER A 46 -43.28 -32.64 5.22
CA SER A 46 -41.87 -32.36 4.90
C SER A 46 -41.62 -32.43 3.40
N VAL A 47 -42.13 -33.49 2.73
CA VAL A 47 -42.02 -33.66 1.28
C VAL A 47 -42.84 -32.59 0.54
N PHE A 48 -44.01 -32.21 1.07
CA PHE A 48 -44.82 -31.14 0.50
C PHE A 48 -44.16 -29.77 0.66
N LEU A 49 -43.55 -29.47 1.81
CA LEU A 49 -42.78 -28.26 2.03
C LEU A 49 -41.51 -28.23 1.18
N LEU A 50 -40.79 -29.35 1.07
CA LEU A 50 -39.62 -29.45 0.20
C LEU A 50 -40.03 -29.30 -1.27
N GLY A 51 -41.19 -29.86 -1.66
CA GLY A 51 -41.80 -29.69 -2.97
C GLY A 51 -42.21 -28.24 -3.23
N LEU A 52 -42.78 -27.53 -2.26
CA LEU A 52 -43.11 -26.10 -2.36
C LEU A 52 -41.86 -25.22 -2.40
N VAL A 53 -40.79 -25.59 -1.70
CA VAL A 53 -39.48 -24.92 -1.80
C VAL A 53 -38.86 -25.18 -3.17
N LEU A 54 -38.89 -26.43 -3.66
CA LEU A 54 -38.39 -26.77 -5.00
C LEU A 54 -39.22 -26.13 -6.11
N VAL A 55 -40.55 -26.06 -5.97
CA VAL A 55 -41.44 -25.35 -6.91
C VAL A 55 -41.21 -23.85 -6.84
N ASN A 56 -41.04 -23.24 -5.65
CA ASN A 56 -40.65 -21.83 -5.56
C ASN A 56 -39.25 -21.56 -6.12
N VAL A 57 -38.29 -22.48 -5.96
CA VAL A 57 -36.94 -22.38 -6.54
C VAL A 57 -36.99 -22.59 -8.06
N LEU A 58 -37.84 -23.49 -8.56
CA LEU A 58 -38.04 -23.76 -9.98
C LEU A 58 -38.90 -22.69 -10.68
N GLU A 59 -39.88 -22.09 -10.01
CA GLU A 59 -40.66 -20.96 -10.51
C GLU A 59 -39.85 -19.66 -10.44
N LYS A 60 -39.06 -19.42 -9.38
CA LYS A 60 -38.01 -18.38 -9.42
C LYS A 60 -36.96 -18.66 -10.50
N GLY A 61 -36.72 -19.93 -10.84
CA GLY A 61 -35.87 -20.35 -11.95
C GLY A 61 -36.50 -20.23 -13.34
N LYS A 62 -37.83 -20.27 -13.47
CA LYS A 62 -38.56 -20.27 -14.76
C LYS A 62 -39.32 -18.98 -15.08
N THR A 63 -39.46 -18.06 -14.14
CA THR A 63 -39.99 -16.69 -14.41
C THR A 63 -38.93 -15.61 -14.42
N SER A 64 -37.65 -15.98 -14.30
CA SER A 64 -36.51 -15.10 -14.62
C SER A 64 -35.84 -15.48 -15.96
N SER A 65 -36.61 -16.08 -16.88
CA SER A 65 -36.29 -16.11 -18.32
C SER A 65 -37.05 -15.02 -19.09
N VAL A 66 -37.50 -13.96 -18.40
CA VAL A 66 -37.56 -12.65 -19.04
C VAL A 66 -36.14 -12.38 -19.50
N ASN A 67 -35.95 -12.10 -20.78
CA ASN A 67 -34.71 -11.56 -21.34
C ASN A 67 -33.99 -10.72 -20.28
N LYS A 68 -33.01 -11.30 -19.59
CA LYS A 68 -31.87 -10.53 -19.11
C LYS A 68 -31.15 -10.16 -20.39
N THR A 69 -31.70 -9.17 -21.09
CA THR A 69 -30.88 -8.19 -21.79
C THR A 69 -29.75 -7.93 -20.82
N LEU A 70 -28.52 -8.32 -21.19
CA LEU A 70 -27.33 -7.83 -20.52
C LEU A 70 -27.57 -6.33 -20.36
N GLU A 71 -27.86 -5.85 -19.16
CA GLU A 71 -27.67 -4.44 -18.88
C GLU A 71 -26.15 -4.27 -19.04
N PRO A 72 -25.69 -3.55 -20.08
CA PRO A 72 -24.25 -3.48 -20.37
C PRO A 72 -23.48 -2.86 -19.19
N PHE A 73 -24.19 -2.13 -18.33
CA PHE A 73 -23.70 -1.52 -17.10
C PHE A 73 -24.43 -2.07 -15.89
N CYS A 74 -23.72 -2.81 -15.04
CA CYS A 74 -24.23 -3.23 -13.73
C CYS A 74 -24.20 -2.10 -12.66
N CYS A 75 -23.67 -0.92 -13.01
CA CYS A 75 -23.45 0.21 -12.10
C CYS A 75 -23.85 1.56 -12.75
N PRO A 76 -25.14 1.84 -13.02
CA PRO A 76 -25.59 3.10 -13.63
C PRO A 76 -25.20 4.34 -12.81
N ASP A 77 -25.13 4.23 -11.49
CA ASP A 77 -24.72 5.34 -10.61
C ASP A 77 -23.26 5.78 -10.80
N GLU A 78 -22.35 4.82 -11.02
CA GLU A 78 -20.93 5.11 -11.28
C GLU A 78 -20.76 5.81 -12.63
N ALA A 79 -21.47 5.35 -13.66
CA ALA A 79 -21.45 5.95 -14.98
C ALA A 79 -22.04 7.38 -14.96
N LEU A 80 -23.13 7.60 -14.20
CA LEU A 80 -23.71 8.92 -13.99
C LEU A 80 -22.78 9.86 -13.21
N MET A 81 -21.98 9.33 -12.27
CA MET A 81 -20.99 10.13 -11.54
C MET A 81 -19.91 10.68 -12.48
N VAL A 82 -19.38 9.85 -13.37
CA VAL A 82 -18.41 10.28 -14.39
C VAL A 82 -19.03 11.31 -15.32
N LEU A 83 -20.24 11.05 -15.86
CA LEU A 83 -20.90 11.98 -16.78
C LEU A 83 -21.20 13.35 -16.17
N ARG A 84 -21.49 13.43 -14.87
CA ARG A 84 -21.76 14.71 -14.18
C ARG A 84 -20.54 15.62 -14.09
N VAL A 85 -19.33 15.07 -14.10
CA VAL A 85 -18.10 15.86 -14.00
C VAL A 85 -17.48 16.20 -15.35
N VAL A 86 -17.94 15.58 -16.44
CA VAL A 86 -17.46 15.89 -17.78
C VAL A 86 -17.81 17.34 -18.13
N ASN A 87 -16.85 18.02 -18.75
CA ASN A 87 -17.01 19.35 -19.27
C ASN A 87 -17.39 19.33 -20.75
N GLU A 88 -18.69 19.24 -21.00
CA GLU A 88 -19.26 19.24 -22.36
C GLU A 88 -18.97 20.53 -23.17
N SER A 89 -18.44 21.59 -22.55
CA SER A 89 -18.04 22.80 -23.28
C SER A 89 -16.66 22.68 -23.95
N ILE A 90 -15.91 21.62 -23.68
CA ILE A 90 -14.62 21.33 -24.29
C ILE A 90 -14.82 20.15 -25.24
N ASP A 91 -14.37 20.26 -26.48
CA ASP A 91 -14.44 19.16 -27.43
C ASP A 91 -13.46 18.05 -27.00
N PRO A 92 -13.93 16.79 -26.82
CA PRO A 92 -13.06 15.66 -26.49
C PRO A 92 -11.94 15.41 -27.52
N CYS A 93 -12.10 15.88 -28.76
CA CYS A 93 -11.13 15.73 -29.82
C CYS A 93 -10.07 16.86 -29.85
N ASP A 94 -10.26 17.92 -29.06
CA ASP A 94 -9.27 19.01 -28.89
C ASP A 94 -8.37 18.77 -27.67
N ASP A 95 -8.96 18.49 -26.50
CA ASP A 95 -8.25 18.18 -25.26
C ASP A 95 -9.09 17.26 -24.38
N PHE A 96 -8.81 15.96 -24.43
CA PHE A 96 -9.60 14.98 -23.73
C PHE A 96 -9.39 15.01 -22.21
N TYR A 97 -8.17 15.27 -21.74
CA TYR A 97 -7.91 15.48 -20.31
C TYR A 97 -8.75 16.64 -19.78
N ALA A 98 -8.74 17.79 -20.45
CA ALA A 98 -9.53 18.94 -20.01
C ALA A 98 -11.04 18.67 -20.12
N HIS A 99 -11.50 17.95 -21.16
CA HIS A 99 -12.88 17.51 -21.29
C HIS A 99 -13.37 16.72 -20.07
N VAL A 100 -12.54 15.83 -19.50
CA VAL A 100 -12.94 15.00 -18.35
C VAL A 100 -12.63 15.65 -17.01
N CYS A 101 -11.45 16.26 -16.85
CA CYS A 101 -10.93 16.66 -15.54
C CYS A 101 -11.15 18.13 -15.17
N SER A 102 -11.44 19.03 -16.12
CA SER A 102 -11.49 20.48 -15.81
C SER A 102 -12.54 20.88 -14.75
N ARG A 103 -13.67 20.17 -14.66
CA ARG A 103 -14.66 20.38 -13.58
C ARG A 103 -14.38 19.54 -12.33
N ALA A 104 -13.68 18.43 -12.47
CA ALA A 104 -13.22 17.64 -11.33
C ALA A 104 -12.17 18.43 -10.52
N ASP A 105 -11.29 19.17 -11.21
CA ASP A 105 -10.24 20.00 -10.62
C ASP A 105 -10.79 21.30 -10.01
N ALA A 106 -11.85 21.89 -10.59
CA ALA A 106 -12.43 23.18 -10.15
C ALA A 106 -13.00 23.19 -8.71
N GLY A 107 -13.31 22.02 -8.15
CA GLY A 107 -13.80 21.87 -6.77
C GLY A 107 -12.81 21.19 -5.81
N SER A 108 -11.63 20.79 -6.31
CA SER A 108 -10.72 19.88 -5.60
C SER A 108 -9.36 20.54 -5.41
N THR A 109 -9.11 21.11 -4.23
CA THR A 109 -7.74 21.43 -3.77
C THR A 109 -6.98 20.18 -3.32
N VAL A 110 -7.44 18.99 -3.72
CA VAL A 110 -7.08 17.69 -3.16
C VAL A 110 -6.09 16.95 -4.07
N TYR A 111 -4.98 16.49 -3.47
CA TYR A 111 -3.94 15.67 -4.11
C TYR A 111 -4.34 14.18 -4.25
N SER A 112 -5.62 13.86 -4.41
CA SER A 112 -6.10 12.48 -4.56
C SER A 112 -7.26 12.40 -5.55
N SER A 113 -7.31 11.31 -6.33
CA SER A 113 -8.38 11.13 -7.31
C SER A 113 -9.75 11.08 -6.62
N PRO A 114 -10.82 11.64 -7.22
CA PRO A 114 -12.16 11.60 -6.63
C PRO A 114 -12.66 10.17 -6.36
N LEU A 115 -12.26 9.21 -7.20
CA LEU A 115 -12.52 7.79 -6.99
C LEU A 115 -11.80 7.29 -5.74
N LEU A 116 -10.52 7.64 -5.54
CA LEU A 116 -9.75 7.22 -4.36
C LEU A 116 -10.39 7.77 -3.09
N ARG A 117 -10.80 9.04 -3.09
CA ARG A 117 -11.51 9.64 -1.95
C ARG A 117 -12.79 8.87 -1.62
N THR A 118 -13.61 8.57 -2.63
CA THR A 118 -14.88 7.86 -2.45
C THR A 118 -14.65 6.42 -1.98
N ALA A 119 -13.66 5.73 -2.54
CA ALA A 119 -13.23 4.40 -2.15
C ALA A 119 -12.76 4.38 -0.69
N MET A 120 -11.95 5.36 -0.28
CA MET A 120 -11.50 5.51 1.11
C MET A 120 -12.66 5.80 2.06
N GLU A 121 -13.58 6.71 1.72
CA GLU A 121 -14.78 7.01 2.51
C GLU A 121 -15.66 5.76 2.70
N TRP A 122 -15.97 5.04 1.62
CA TRP A 122 -16.73 3.80 1.66
C TRP A 122 -16.04 2.72 2.50
N TYR A 123 -14.72 2.61 2.35
CA TYR A 123 -13.88 1.73 3.13
C TYR A 123 -13.99 2.03 4.64
N PHE A 124 -13.95 3.29 5.06
CA PHE A 124 -14.09 3.63 6.48
C PHE A 124 -15.45 3.29 7.06
N VAL A 125 -16.53 3.47 6.28
CA VAL A 125 -17.87 3.01 6.69
C VAL A 125 -17.85 1.49 6.94
N ARG A 126 -17.14 0.72 6.10
CA ARG A 126 -17.03 -0.74 6.22
C ARG A 126 -16.13 -1.18 7.39
N ILE A 127 -15.03 -0.47 7.65
CA ILE A 127 -14.15 -0.70 8.81
C ILE A 127 -14.88 -0.46 10.12
N GLY A 128 -15.62 0.66 10.21
CA GLY A 128 -16.32 1.06 11.43
C GLY A 128 -17.45 0.12 11.83
N GLY A 129 -18.06 -0.58 10.87
CA GLY A 129 -19.24 -1.41 11.09
C GLY A 129 -19.00 -2.86 11.45
N PHE A 130 -18.11 -3.59 10.75
CA PHE A 130 -18.13 -5.06 10.78
C PHE A 130 -16.78 -5.79 10.76
N GLY A 131 -15.69 -5.19 10.23
CA GLY A 131 -14.45 -5.93 9.93
C GLY A 131 -13.33 -5.90 10.99
N ALA A 132 -13.32 -4.92 11.90
CA ALA A 132 -12.18 -4.68 12.79
C ALA A 132 -12.01 -5.70 13.92
N ARG A 133 -12.97 -6.63 14.14
CA ARG A 133 -12.99 -7.51 15.32
C ARG A 133 -12.17 -8.80 15.18
N GLY A 134 -11.68 -9.12 13.97
CA GLY A 134 -11.07 -10.44 13.69
C GLY A 134 -9.58 -10.45 13.33
N ASN A 135 -8.96 -9.32 12.97
CA ASN A 135 -7.54 -9.28 12.59
C ASN A 135 -6.74 -8.20 13.34
N ALA A 136 -5.44 -8.45 13.54
CA ALA A 136 -4.53 -7.58 14.27
C ALA A 136 -4.46 -6.17 13.66
N SER A 137 -4.31 -6.12 12.34
CA SER A 137 -4.13 -4.88 11.58
C SER A 137 -5.35 -3.96 11.69
N GLY A 138 -6.57 -4.51 11.76
CA GLY A 138 -7.83 -3.78 11.88
C GLY A 138 -8.11 -3.29 13.29
N LEU A 139 -7.77 -4.10 14.29
CA LEU A 139 -7.78 -3.68 15.69
C LEU A 139 -6.86 -2.46 15.87
N MET A 140 -5.66 -2.51 15.30
CA MET A 140 -4.70 -1.42 15.37
C MET A 140 -5.18 -0.16 14.61
N LEU A 141 -5.68 -0.30 13.38
CA LEU A 141 -6.19 0.83 12.61
C LEU A 141 -7.37 1.53 13.30
N ASN A 142 -8.27 0.76 13.90
CA ASN A 142 -9.39 1.29 14.69
C ASN A 142 -8.91 2.02 15.94
N ALA A 143 -7.92 1.45 16.64
CA ALA A 143 -7.31 2.06 17.81
C ALA A 143 -6.60 3.37 17.48
N LEU A 144 -5.83 3.40 16.39
CA LEU A 144 -5.18 4.60 15.88
C LEU A 144 -6.20 5.67 15.50
N THR A 145 -7.26 5.32 14.77
CA THR A 145 -8.33 6.26 14.39
C THR A 145 -8.99 6.88 15.62
N LYS A 146 -9.38 6.06 16.60
CA LYS A 146 -10.00 6.52 17.85
C LYS A 146 -9.03 7.37 18.69
N GLY A 147 -7.78 6.94 18.78
CA GLY A 147 -6.73 7.66 19.48
C GLY A 147 -6.45 9.01 18.84
N PHE A 148 -6.37 9.07 17.51
CA PHE A 148 -6.10 10.28 16.75
C PHE A 148 -7.19 11.34 16.97
N LEU A 149 -8.46 10.93 17.04
CA LEU A 149 -9.58 11.80 17.37
C LEU A 149 -9.52 12.36 18.79
N LYS A 150 -8.99 11.58 19.74
CA LYS A 150 -8.86 11.92 21.16
C LYS A 150 -7.49 12.53 21.52
N ARG A 151 -6.58 12.69 20.55
CA ARG A 151 -5.20 13.09 20.84
C ARG A 151 -5.14 14.46 21.49
N ASP A 152 -4.14 14.65 22.34
CA ASP A 152 -3.88 15.97 22.91
C ASP A 152 -3.22 16.87 21.85
N ARG A 153 -3.95 17.92 21.45
CA ARG A 153 -3.48 18.89 20.46
C ARG A 153 -2.60 19.98 21.07
N SER A 154 -2.55 20.10 22.40
CA SER A 154 -1.69 21.09 23.06
C SER A 154 -0.20 20.78 22.80
N PRO A 155 0.66 21.78 22.50
CA PRO A 155 2.08 21.61 22.25
C PRO A 155 2.81 20.74 23.27
N GLY A 156 2.58 20.99 24.56
CA GLY A 156 3.19 20.23 25.65
C GLY A 156 2.64 18.80 25.75
N GLY A 157 1.32 18.66 25.92
CA GLY A 157 0.72 17.36 26.24
C GLY A 157 0.88 16.32 25.12
N GLY A 158 0.77 16.73 23.86
CA GLY A 158 1.01 15.83 22.72
C GLY A 158 2.45 15.33 22.65
N VAL A 159 3.46 16.16 22.95
CA VAL A 159 4.87 15.73 22.96
C VAL A 159 5.14 14.80 24.15
N SER A 160 4.62 15.14 25.33
CA SER A 160 4.75 14.29 26.52
C SER A 160 4.13 12.89 26.30
N GLN A 161 2.98 12.78 25.62
CA GLN A 161 2.39 11.49 25.27
C GLN A 161 3.32 10.64 24.39
N TYR A 162 4.02 11.23 23.43
CA TYR A 162 5.00 10.50 22.61
C TYR A 162 6.22 10.05 23.42
N VAL A 163 6.73 10.90 24.32
CA VAL A 163 7.83 10.54 25.22
C VAL A 163 7.43 9.38 26.14
N GLU A 164 6.26 9.47 26.78
CA GLU A 164 5.74 8.41 27.66
C GLU A 164 5.50 7.11 26.87
N ALA A 165 5.05 7.20 25.62
CA ALA A 165 4.88 6.04 24.75
C ALA A 165 6.21 5.36 24.39
N ILE A 166 7.25 6.14 24.04
CA ILE A 166 8.60 5.60 23.77
C ILE A 166 9.17 4.90 25.01
N ALA A 167 8.96 5.49 26.19
CA ALA A 167 9.40 4.92 27.45
C ALA A 167 8.68 3.63 27.83
N SER A 168 7.34 3.64 27.75
CA SER A 168 6.51 2.50 28.14
C SER A 168 6.65 1.30 27.20
N ALA A 169 7.09 1.51 25.96
CA ALA A 169 7.41 0.43 25.04
C ALA A 169 8.67 -0.37 25.44
N GLY A 170 9.36 -0.01 26.54
CA GLY A 170 10.53 -0.74 27.03
C GLY A 170 11.77 -0.59 26.14
N ILE A 171 11.74 0.39 25.23
CA ILE A 171 12.78 0.65 24.22
C ILE A 171 13.97 1.37 24.85
N LEU A 172 13.76 2.06 25.98
CA LEU A 172 14.79 2.88 26.60
C LEU A 172 15.88 2.01 27.22
N PRO A 173 17.16 2.28 26.89
CA PRO A 173 18.24 1.46 27.38
C PRO A 173 18.43 1.66 28.89
N GLN A 174 18.52 0.55 29.64
CA GLN A 174 18.84 0.57 31.07
C GLN A 174 20.30 0.99 31.32
N HIS A 175 21.17 0.72 30.35
CA HIS A 175 22.58 1.11 30.34
C HIS A 175 22.84 2.03 29.15
N MET A 176 23.39 3.22 29.40
CA MET A 176 23.70 4.20 28.36
C MET A 176 25.17 4.10 27.98
N ASP A 177 25.56 2.99 27.35
CA ASP A 177 26.85 2.85 26.67
C ASP A 177 26.70 3.00 25.15
N LEU A 178 27.79 2.83 24.40
CA LEU A 178 27.79 3.03 22.95
C LEU A 178 26.89 2.03 22.20
N ILE A 179 26.99 0.73 22.50
CA ILE A 179 26.18 -0.28 21.81
C ILE A 179 24.69 -0.04 22.08
N HIS A 180 24.30 0.23 23.33
CA HIS A 180 22.91 0.49 23.68
C HIS A 180 22.39 1.78 23.06
N THR A 181 23.22 2.82 22.95
CA THR A 181 22.85 4.08 22.29
C THR A 181 22.63 3.88 20.79
N VAL A 182 23.56 3.20 20.10
CA VAL A 182 23.43 2.93 18.64
C VAL A 182 22.26 2.00 18.36
N TYR A 183 22.10 0.94 19.17
CA TYR A 183 20.97 0.03 19.09
C TYR A 183 19.65 0.79 19.28
N PHE A 184 19.55 1.68 20.27
CA PHE A 184 18.37 2.51 20.48
C PHE A 184 18.04 3.41 19.27
N LEU A 185 19.05 4.07 18.69
CA LEU A 185 18.88 4.90 17.50
C LEU A 185 18.40 4.09 16.29
N ALA A 186 19.00 2.91 16.07
CA ALA A 186 18.60 1.99 15.01
C ALA A 186 17.18 1.44 15.25
N LEU A 187 16.85 1.09 16.48
CA LEU A 187 15.55 0.55 16.88
C LEU A 187 14.43 1.56 16.62
N LEU A 188 14.60 2.81 17.05
CA LEU A 188 13.64 3.88 16.75
C LEU A 188 13.41 4.05 15.25
N ASN A 189 14.47 3.99 14.45
CA ASN A 189 14.37 4.28 13.03
C ASN A 189 13.84 3.10 12.21
N LEU A 190 14.41 1.92 12.37
CA LEU A 190 14.12 0.73 11.56
C LEU A 190 12.83 0.03 12.02
N ARG A 191 12.67 -0.20 13.33
CA ARG A 191 11.50 -0.90 13.88
C ARG A 191 10.30 0.01 14.04
N TYR A 192 10.51 1.21 14.57
CA TYR A 192 9.42 2.14 14.85
C TYR A 192 9.17 3.17 13.73
N GLY A 193 9.97 3.19 12.66
CA GLY A 193 9.79 4.16 11.56
C GLY A 193 9.98 5.62 11.99
N LEU A 194 10.50 5.84 13.20
CA LEU A 194 10.62 7.15 13.82
C LEU A 194 12.01 7.70 13.57
N THR A 195 12.08 8.82 12.85
CA THR A 195 13.37 9.43 12.54
C THR A 195 13.88 10.23 13.73
N SER A 196 15.05 9.86 14.25
CA SER A 196 15.71 10.57 15.36
C SER A 196 16.83 11.47 14.82
N VAL A 197 17.97 11.54 15.50
CA VAL A 197 19.19 12.27 15.13
C VAL A 197 19.98 11.56 14.02
N VAL A 198 19.86 10.23 13.95
CA VAL A 198 20.44 9.38 12.90
C VAL A 198 19.32 8.68 12.15
N SER A 199 19.45 8.62 10.83
CA SER A 199 18.55 7.86 9.96
C SER A 199 19.30 6.71 9.31
N PHE A 200 18.66 5.56 9.28
CA PHE A 200 19.09 4.33 8.63
C PHE A 200 18.13 4.09 7.46
N GLN A 201 18.62 4.23 6.23
CA GLN A 201 17.80 4.11 5.02
C GLN A 201 18.42 3.12 4.06
N VAL A 202 17.70 2.05 3.74
CA VAL A 202 18.15 1.13 2.69
C VAL A 202 17.79 1.73 1.33
N SER A 203 18.76 1.89 0.43
CA SER A 203 18.51 2.38 -0.93
C SER A 203 18.05 1.24 -1.83
N PRO A 204 17.05 1.44 -2.71
CA PRO A 204 16.75 0.52 -3.81
C PRO A 204 18.01 0.29 -4.66
N PRO A 205 18.39 -0.95 -5.02
CA PRO A 205 17.63 -2.21 -4.97
C PRO A 205 17.74 -3.01 -3.65
N GLY A 206 17.96 -2.36 -2.51
CA GLY A 206 18.01 -3.02 -1.21
C GLY A 206 19.40 -3.44 -0.74
N THR A 207 20.47 -3.00 -1.43
CA THR A 207 21.84 -3.51 -1.21
C THR A 207 22.70 -2.61 -0.34
N VAL A 208 22.31 -1.36 -0.15
CA VAL A 208 23.11 -0.33 0.56
C VAL A 208 22.31 0.22 1.74
N LEU A 209 22.86 0.08 2.95
CA LEU A 209 22.36 0.78 4.13
C LEU A 209 22.99 2.16 4.21
N ASN A 210 22.20 3.21 3.99
CA ASN A 210 22.65 4.57 4.16
C ASN A 210 22.47 5.01 5.60
N ILE A 211 23.55 5.49 6.21
CA ILE A 211 23.50 6.17 7.49
C ILE A 211 23.66 7.67 7.22
N ARG A 212 22.68 8.43 7.69
CA ARG A 212 22.61 9.87 7.46
C ARG A 212 22.29 10.56 8.77
N ARG A 213 22.90 11.73 8.98
CA ARG A 213 22.44 12.65 10.00
C ARG A 213 21.05 13.16 9.62
N ASN A 214 20.20 13.36 10.61
CA ASN A 214 18.91 13.98 10.44
C ASN A 214 18.87 15.31 11.19
N SER A 215 18.31 16.35 10.57
CA SER A 215 18.11 17.62 11.28
C SER A 215 16.93 17.50 12.23
N CYS A 216 17.14 17.87 13.48
CA CYS A 216 16.11 17.87 14.51
C CYS A 216 15.60 19.30 14.79
N PHE A 217 14.26 19.45 14.90
CA PHE A 217 13.47 20.69 15.08
C PHE A 217 14.21 22.01 14.76
N ARG A 218 13.97 22.57 13.57
CA ARG A 218 14.48 23.89 13.18
C ARG A 218 13.62 25.05 13.71
N ASP A 219 12.38 24.78 14.11
CA ASP A 219 11.39 25.85 14.33
C ASP A 219 11.22 26.26 15.80
N THR A 220 11.01 27.56 16.00
CA THR A 220 10.72 28.24 17.29
C THR A 220 9.55 27.67 18.11
N PRO A 221 8.40 27.22 17.56
CA PRO A 221 7.30 26.67 18.37
C PRO A 221 7.70 25.41 19.16
N TYR A 222 8.71 24.66 18.71
CA TYR A 222 9.17 23.46 19.41
C TYR A 222 9.99 23.75 20.66
N GLN A 223 10.65 24.91 20.73
CA GLN A 223 11.40 25.32 21.92
C GLN A 223 10.48 25.56 23.12
N GLN A 224 9.24 26.02 22.90
CA GLN A 224 8.26 26.25 23.98
C GLN A 224 7.72 24.95 24.59
N ALA A 225 7.74 23.85 23.84
CA ALA A 225 7.29 22.54 24.29
C ALA A 225 8.44 21.71 24.91
N LEU A 226 9.69 22.16 24.82
CA LEU A 226 10.86 21.45 25.35
C LEU A 226 10.78 21.16 26.85
N PRO A 227 10.32 22.08 27.73
CA PRO A 227 10.21 21.78 29.16
C PRO A 227 9.26 20.61 29.46
N PHE A 228 8.15 20.48 28.72
CA PHE A 228 7.20 19.39 28.88
C PHE A 228 7.78 18.05 28.41
N ALA A 229 8.58 18.07 27.34
CA ALA A 229 9.28 16.89 26.87
C ALA A 229 10.32 16.42 27.91
N LEU A 230 11.10 17.35 28.47
CA LEU A 230 12.10 17.04 29.49
C LEU A 230 11.49 16.56 30.80
N ASP A 231 10.36 17.13 31.23
CA ASP A 231 9.65 16.65 32.42
C ASP A 231 9.10 15.23 32.22
N ALA A 232 8.52 14.96 31.04
CA ALA A 232 8.08 13.61 30.68
C ALA A 232 9.25 12.61 30.62
N VAL A 233 10.39 13.00 30.05
CA VAL A 233 11.61 12.18 30.05
C VAL A 233 12.07 11.92 31.47
N LYS A 234 12.11 12.94 32.33
CA LYS A 234 12.52 12.81 33.73
C LYS A 234 11.64 11.84 34.50
N LYS A 235 10.32 11.96 34.34
CA LYS A 235 9.33 11.05 34.93
C LYS A 235 9.52 9.61 34.44
N ALA A 236 9.84 9.43 33.16
CA ALA A 236 9.97 8.13 32.53
C ALA A 236 11.29 7.41 32.83
N LEU A 237 12.43 8.13 32.78
CA LEU A 237 13.77 7.59 32.92
C LEU A 237 14.35 7.71 34.32
N ASN A 238 13.68 8.43 35.21
CA ASN A 238 14.23 8.85 36.51
C ASN A 238 15.61 9.54 36.36
N PHE A 239 15.80 10.25 35.24
CA PHE A 239 17.05 10.89 34.85
C PHE A 239 16.74 12.33 34.41
N SER A 240 17.53 13.30 34.89
CA SER A 240 17.30 14.71 34.59
C SER A 240 18.40 15.29 33.71
N ILE A 241 18.00 15.85 32.57
CA ILE A 241 18.85 16.72 31.75
C ILE A 241 18.20 18.09 31.69
N THR A 242 19.01 19.13 31.83
CA THR A 242 18.56 20.51 31.69
C THR A 242 18.36 20.88 30.21
N ALA A 243 17.48 21.84 29.94
CA ALA A 243 17.31 22.37 28.58
C ALA A 243 18.64 22.94 28.03
N GLU A 244 19.48 23.52 28.89
CA GLU A 244 20.76 24.07 28.49
C GLU A 244 21.75 23.00 28.03
N GLU A 245 21.87 21.88 28.76
CA GLU A 245 22.71 20.74 28.37
C GLU A 245 22.26 20.16 27.04
N LEU A 246 20.95 19.99 26.84
CA LEU A 246 20.40 19.47 25.60
C LEU A 246 20.66 20.41 24.40
N LEU A 247 20.51 21.72 24.61
CA LEU A 247 20.78 22.74 23.60
C LEU A 247 22.27 22.86 23.29
N ARG A 248 23.14 22.73 24.30
CA ARG A 248 24.59 22.69 24.12
C ARG A 248 25.00 21.50 23.27
N PHE A 249 24.49 20.31 23.59
CA PHE A 249 24.70 19.10 22.81
C PHE A 249 24.17 19.26 21.37
N LYS A 250 22.96 19.82 21.18
CA LYS A 250 22.44 20.15 19.84
C LYS A 250 23.38 21.06 19.06
N ASN A 251 23.91 22.12 19.69
CA ASN A 251 24.78 23.08 19.04
C ASN A 251 26.14 22.46 18.67
N GLU A 252 26.66 21.57 19.52
CA GLU A 252 27.84 20.76 19.23
C GLU A 252 27.60 19.86 18.01
N LEU A 253 26.46 19.17 17.93
CA LEU A 253 26.09 18.40 16.73
C LEU A 253 25.91 19.29 15.48
N ALA A 254 25.48 20.55 15.65
CA ALA A 254 25.26 21.49 14.56
C ALA A 254 26.56 22.11 14.02
N SER A 255 27.62 22.25 14.82
CA SER A 255 28.91 22.79 14.35
C SER A 255 29.56 21.98 13.22
N PHE A 256 29.10 20.73 13.04
CA PHE A 256 29.52 19.84 11.97
C PHE A 256 28.71 20.01 10.67
N LEU A 257 28.00 21.12 10.49
CA LEU A 257 27.39 21.51 9.20
C LEU A 257 28.44 22.08 8.24
N GLY A 258 29.04 21.22 7.40
CA GLY A 258 29.95 21.61 6.31
C GLY A 258 29.21 21.82 4.99
N SER A 259 29.80 22.57 4.06
CA SER A 259 29.26 22.78 2.70
C SER A 259 29.06 21.45 1.95
N ASN A 260 28.05 21.40 1.08
CA ASN A 260 27.53 20.25 0.30
C ASN A 260 28.56 19.48 -0.59
N SER A 261 29.72 19.07 -0.07
CA SER A 261 30.60 18.10 -0.77
C SER A 261 30.07 16.69 -0.52
N SER A 262 29.41 16.13 -1.53
CA SER A 262 28.92 14.76 -1.52
C SER A 262 30.04 13.78 -1.90
N MET A 263 30.83 13.32 -0.93
CA MET A 263 31.58 12.07 -1.10
C MET A 263 30.85 10.91 -0.41
N ASN A 264 30.45 9.95 -1.25
CA ASN A 264 30.04 8.57 -0.97
C ASN A 264 31.16 7.67 -0.40
N LEU A 265 31.45 7.62 0.90
CA LEU A 265 32.22 6.48 1.44
C LEU A 265 31.29 5.28 1.59
N SER A 266 31.72 4.16 1.00
CA SER A 266 31.04 2.87 1.11
C SER A 266 32.00 1.86 1.71
N HIS A 267 31.58 1.20 2.78
CA HIS A 267 32.30 0.10 3.40
C HIS A 267 31.48 -1.19 3.32
N ALA A 268 32.15 -2.32 3.54
CA ALA A 268 31.46 -3.60 3.73
C ALA A 268 30.51 -3.51 4.94
N ILE A 269 29.34 -4.13 4.86
CA ILE A 269 28.31 -4.03 5.91
C ILE A 269 28.79 -4.54 7.26
N GLU A 270 29.76 -5.45 7.29
CA GLU A 270 30.36 -6.02 8.50
C GLU A 270 31.26 -5.03 9.27
N THR A 271 31.69 -3.94 8.62
CA THR A 271 32.52 -2.92 9.25
C THR A 271 31.63 -1.89 9.93
N SER A 272 31.78 -1.75 11.26
CA SER A 272 31.06 -0.73 12.01
C SER A 272 31.41 0.68 11.50
N PRO A 273 30.41 1.52 11.18
CA PRO A 273 30.64 2.92 10.87
C PRO A 273 30.81 3.80 12.13
N PHE A 274 30.53 3.25 13.32
CA PHE A 274 30.67 3.96 14.60
C PHE A 274 32.04 3.65 15.22
N SER A 275 32.84 4.68 15.46
CA SER A 275 34.11 4.52 16.16
C SER A 275 33.88 3.98 17.58
N GLY A 276 34.72 3.03 18.00
CA GLY A 276 34.59 2.40 19.31
C GLY A 276 33.51 1.32 19.42
N LEU A 277 32.59 1.17 18.45
CA LEU A 277 31.66 0.05 18.40
C LEU A 277 32.33 -1.13 17.70
N SER A 278 32.40 -2.29 18.36
CA SER A 278 33.04 -3.46 17.76
C SER A 278 32.22 -3.99 16.58
N ASN A 279 32.88 -4.59 15.59
CA ASN A 279 32.18 -5.24 14.47
C ASN A 279 31.24 -6.36 14.94
N ARG A 280 31.53 -6.97 16.10
CA ARG A 280 30.65 -7.97 16.72
C ARG A 280 29.35 -7.33 17.22
N ASP A 281 29.44 -6.21 17.91
CA ASP A 281 28.28 -5.49 18.45
C ASP A 281 27.45 -4.87 17.32
N TRP A 282 28.12 -4.31 16.31
CA TRP A 282 27.46 -3.84 15.09
C TRP A 282 26.69 -4.97 14.39
N LYS A 283 27.28 -6.17 14.31
CA LYS A 283 26.60 -7.34 13.76
C LYS A 283 25.34 -7.71 14.54
N VAL A 284 25.31 -7.58 15.87
CA VAL A 284 24.09 -7.80 16.67
C VAL A 284 22.96 -6.86 16.23
N ILE A 285 23.28 -5.57 16.02
CA ILE A 285 22.31 -4.57 15.55
C ILE A 285 21.80 -4.93 14.15
N LEU A 286 22.69 -5.36 13.25
CA LEU A 286 22.32 -5.77 11.90
C LEU A 286 21.44 -7.03 11.89
N ASP A 287 21.83 -8.06 12.63
CA ASP A 287 21.13 -9.34 12.71
C ASP A 287 19.71 -9.18 13.28
N GLU A 288 19.49 -8.20 14.16
CA GLU A 288 18.20 -7.97 14.81
C GLU A 288 17.30 -6.97 14.08
N LEU A 289 17.87 -5.91 13.48
CA LEU A 289 17.09 -4.78 12.97
C LEU A 289 17.18 -4.57 11.47
N VAL A 290 18.25 -5.03 10.81
CA VAL A 290 18.47 -4.81 9.37
C VAL A 290 18.16 -6.07 8.59
N PHE A 291 18.89 -7.17 8.83
CA PHE A 291 18.79 -8.39 8.03
C PHE A 291 17.44 -9.10 8.08
N PRO A 292 16.62 -9.02 9.16
CA PRO A 292 15.28 -9.59 9.13
C PRO A 292 14.38 -8.98 8.06
N VAL A 293 14.60 -7.70 7.71
CA VAL A 293 13.77 -6.97 6.73
C VAL A 293 14.52 -6.69 5.42
N HIS A 294 15.84 -6.60 5.47
CA HIS A 294 16.70 -6.29 4.34
C HIS A 294 17.92 -7.23 4.28
N PRO A 295 17.71 -8.54 3.98
CA PRO A 295 18.77 -9.55 4.02
C PRO A 295 19.82 -9.39 2.91
N ASN A 296 19.52 -8.57 1.89
CA ASN A 296 20.40 -8.36 0.73
C ASN A 296 21.36 -7.18 0.89
N VAL A 297 21.33 -6.48 2.03
CA VAL A 297 22.24 -5.37 2.32
C VAL A 297 23.67 -5.92 2.42
N LYS A 298 24.57 -5.36 1.63
CA LYS A 298 25.98 -5.76 1.54
C LYS A 298 26.95 -4.64 1.88
N THR A 299 26.51 -3.40 1.78
CA THR A 299 27.35 -2.24 2.05
C THR A 299 26.66 -1.26 2.96
N VAL A 300 27.47 -0.52 3.72
CA VAL A 300 27.04 0.65 4.47
C VAL A 300 27.64 1.88 3.82
N ALA A 301 26.79 2.87 3.52
CA ALA A 301 27.19 4.15 2.96
C ALA A 301 26.91 5.27 3.96
N THR A 302 27.90 6.11 4.20
CA THR A 302 27.75 7.31 5.02
C THR A 302 27.63 8.52 4.12
N GLN A 303 26.46 9.16 4.10
CA GLN A 303 26.31 10.43 3.36
C GLN A 303 26.81 11.60 4.21
N GLU A 304 27.50 12.57 3.61
CA GLU A 304 28.17 13.72 4.27
C GLU A 304 29.48 13.35 5.00
N GLN A 305 30.33 12.59 4.31
CA GLN A 305 31.49 11.90 4.87
C GLN A 305 32.51 12.75 5.64
N ASP A 306 32.78 14.00 5.25
CA ASP A 306 33.84 14.79 5.92
C ASP A 306 33.50 15.15 7.37
N ARG A 307 32.24 14.95 7.79
CA ARG A 307 31.77 15.33 9.13
C ARG A 307 30.82 14.34 9.79
N LEU A 308 30.35 13.30 9.08
CA LEU A 308 29.58 12.24 9.73
C LEU A 308 30.46 11.42 10.67
N SER A 309 31.73 11.17 10.36
CA SER A 309 32.66 10.52 11.30
C SER A 309 32.73 11.27 12.62
N ASP A 310 32.93 12.59 12.57
CA ASP A 310 33.03 13.43 13.77
C ASP A 310 31.71 13.47 14.55
N PHE A 311 30.58 13.48 13.84
CA PHE A 311 29.26 13.37 14.43
C PHE A 311 29.06 12.02 15.15
N LEU A 312 29.51 10.92 14.55
CA LEU A 312 29.44 9.58 15.15
C LEU A 312 30.42 9.46 16.33
N ASP A 313 31.58 10.13 16.28
CA ASP A 313 32.55 10.21 17.37
C ASP A 313 31.98 10.94 18.61
N ILE A 314 31.18 11.99 18.39
CA ILE A 314 30.47 12.68 19.49
C ILE A 314 29.45 11.76 20.15
N LEU A 315 28.75 10.95 19.36
CA LEU A 315 27.85 9.92 19.87
C LEU A 315 28.64 8.76 20.53
N ALA A 316 29.87 8.51 20.11
CA ALA A 316 30.75 7.51 20.70
C ALA A 316 31.28 7.92 22.09
N ASN A 317 31.33 9.22 22.39
CA ASN A 317 31.79 9.71 23.68
C ASN A 317 30.85 9.31 24.83
N SER A 318 31.39 8.53 25.77
CA SER A 318 30.67 8.04 26.97
C SER A 318 30.00 9.12 27.80
N SER A 319 30.56 10.34 27.87
CA SER A 319 29.93 11.44 28.61
C SER A 319 28.66 11.96 27.94
N HIS A 320 28.46 11.65 26.66
CA HIS A 320 27.33 12.12 25.87
C HIS A 320 26.21 11.10 25.75
N HIS A 321 26.41 9.83 26.08
CA HIS A 321 25.38 8.79 25.88
C HIS A 321 24.03 9.13 26.52
N PRO A 322 23.95 9.62 27.78
CA PRO A 322 22.67 10.01 28.36
C PRO A 322 22.00 11.18 27.64
N VAL A 323 22.79 12.19 27.25
CA VAL A 323 22.29 13.37 26.53
C VAL A 323 21.84 13.00 25.12
N ALA A 324 22.55 12.10 24.46
CA ALA A 324 22.23 11.59 23.14
C ALA A 324 20.91 10.80 23.14
N VAL A 325 20.68 9.92 24.13
CA VAL A 325 19.42 9.17 24.26
C VAL A 325 18.25 10.12 24.51
N VAL A 326 18.38 11.05 25.46
CA VAL A 326 17.31 12.03 25.73
C VAL A 326 17.06 12.93 24.53
N TYR A 327 18.11 13.38 23.84
CA TYR A 327 17.98 14.18 22.63
C TYR A 327 17.26 13.39 21.54
N ALA A 328 17.59 12.12 21.33
CA ALA A 328 16.92 11.26 20.37
C ALA A 328 15.43 11.05 20.71
N VAL A 329 15.08 10.83 21.98
CA VAL A 329 13.68 10.71 22.43
C VAL A 329 12.90 12.00 22.15
N VAL A 330 13.45 13.14 22.56
CA VAL A 330 12.82 14.45 22.39
C VAL A 330 12.66 14.79 20.90
N CYS A 331 13.72 14.60 20.12
CA CYS A 331 13.71 14.78 18.67
C CYS A 331 12.62 13.94 17.99
N THR A 332 12.55 12.68 18.38
CA THR A 332 11.59 11.72 17.85
C THR A 332 10.15 12.12 18.18
N ALA A 333 9.89 12.49 19.43
CA ALA A 333 8.56 12.94 19.87
C ALA A 333 8.11 14.21 19.12
N PHE A 334 9.02 15.17 18.92
CA PHE A 334 8.73 16.37 18.14
C PHE A 334 8.46 16.05 16.67
N LYS A 335 9.25 15.19 16.04
CA LYS A 335 9.07 14.84 14.63
C LYS A 335 7.81 14.01 14.40
N ALA A 336 7.49 13.07 15.29
CA ALA A 336 6.25 12.30 15.26
C ALA A 336 5.03 13.23 15.37
N ARG A 337 5.08 14.19 16.29
CA ARG A 337 4.05 15.23 16.40
C ARG A 337 3.97 16.11 15.15
N SER A 338 5.10 16.65 14.67
CA SER A 338 5.13 17.51 13.47
C SER A 338 4.47 16.79 12.31
N LYS A 339 4.84 15.53 12.06
CA LYS A 339 4.21 14.68 11.05
C LYS A 339 2.70 14.54 11.27
N THR A 340 2.27 14.27 12.51
CA THR A 340 0.84 14.15 12.88
C THR A 340 0.05 15.45 12.60
N GLU A 341 0.64 16.60 12.97
CA GLU A 341 0.02 17.91 12.81
C GLU A 341 0.12 18.41 11.37
N GLU A 342 1.18 18.06 10.64
CA GLU A 342 1.30 18.29 9.19
C GLU A 342 0.21 17.51 8.46
N ALA A 343 0.01 16.21 8.70
CA ALA A 343 -1.12 15.52 8.05
C ALA A 343 -2.49 16.08 8.47
N ALA A 344 -2.60 16.62 9.69
CA ALA A 344 -3.80 17.32 10.12
C ALA A 344 -3.95 18.73 9.48
N GLY A 345 -2.84 19.39 9.12
CA GLY A 345 -2.78 20.79 8.69
C GLY A 345 -2.58 21.02 7.19
N THR A 346 -1.87 20.13 6.49
CA THR A 346 -1.93 20.00 5.01
C THR A 346 -3.34 19.63 4.58
N SER A 347 -4.15 19.10 5.49
CA SER A 347 -5.60 19.21 5.44
C SER A 347 -6.05 20.68 5.66
N ARG A 348 -5.96 21.50 4.60
CA ARG A 348 -6.98 22.54 4.37
C ARG A 348 -8.37 21.91 4.12
N MET A 349 -8.46 20.59 4.18
CA MET A 349 -9.65 19.77 4.07
C MET A 349 -10.21 19.49 5.46
N THR A 350 -11.13 20.32 5.91
CA THR A 350 -11.97 20.05 7.08
C THR A 350 -12.85 18.79 6.93
N SER A 351 -12.80 18.09 5.80
CA SER A 351 -13.63 16.93 5.46
C SER A 351 -12.87 15.60 5.31
N VAL A 352 -11.53 15.57 5.39
CA VAL A 352 -10.81 14.28 5.29
C VAL A 352 -10.98 13.50 6.58
N SER A 353 -11.46 12.25 6.47
CA SER A 353 -11.64 11.35 7.60
C SER A 353 -10.33 11.21 8.40
N PRO A 354 -10.36 11.29 9.74
CA PRO A 354 -9.23 10.97 10.62
C PRO A 354 -8.50 9.68 10.25
N SER A 355 -9.22 8.73 9.66
CA SER A 355 -8.65 7.48 9.23
C SER A 355 -7.77 7.62 7.98
N CYS A 356 -8.05 8.52 7.02
CA CYS A 356 -7.11 8.82 5.92
C CYS A 356 -5.78 9.33 6.47
N GLN A 357 -5.86 10.24 7.44
CA GLN A 357 -4.67 10.83 8.06
C GLN A 357 -3.84 9.76 8.79
N VAL A 358 -4.49 8.76 9.40
CA VAL A 358 -3.82 7.63 10.05
C VAL A 358 -3.10 6.71 9.04
N LEU A 359 -3.61 6.58 7.82
CA LEU A 359 -3.03 5.72 6.79
C LEU A 359 -1.69 6.25 6.28
N ASP A 360 -1.52 7.57 6.22
CA ASP A 360 -0.23 8.22 5.89
C ASP A 360 0.91 7.87 6.86
N PHE A 361 0.59 7.30 8.03
CA PHE A 361 1.56 6.99 9.08
C PHE A 361 1.84 5.51 9.27
N CYS A 362 1.10 4.60 8.63
CA CYS A 362 1.10 3.22 9.07
C CYS A 362 1.19 2.19 7.95
N ASP A 363 2.35 1.55 7.85
CA ASP A 363 2.66 0.40 6.98
C ASP A 363 1.75 -0.84 7.19
N ILE A 364 0.83 -0.79 8.17
CA ILE A 364 -0.18 -1.82 8.45
C ILE A 364 -1.33 -1.80 7.44
N GLU A 365 -1.55 -0.66 6.75
CA GLU A 365 -2.68 -0.49 5.82
C GLU A 365 -2.77 -1.63 4.82
N HIS A 366 -1.71 -1.92 4.08
CA HIS A 366 -1.74 -2.95 3.03
C HIS A 366 -2.08 -4.32 3.60
N ALA A 367 -1.54 -4.66 4.77
CA ALA A 367 -1.84 -5.92 5.44
C ALA A 367 -3.31 -6.01 5.87
N TYR A 368 -3.88 -4.92 6.36
CA TYR A 368 -5.29 -4.87 6.74
C TYR A 368 -6.21 -4.88 5.51
N MET A 369 -5.95 -4.03 4.53
CA MET A 369 -6.76 -3.94 3.31
C MET A 369 -6.74 -5.27 2.57
N ALA A 370 -5.57 -5.90 2.45
CA ALA A 370 -5.46 -7.22 1.86
C ALA A 370 -6.41 -8.24 2.51
N HIS A 371 -6.58 -8.18 3.83
CA HIS A 371 -7.47 -9.07 4.55
C HIS A 371 -8.96 -8.74 4.36
N VAL A 372 -9.32 -7.46 4.25
CA VAL A 372 -10.73 -7.03 4.23
C VAL A 372 -11.32 -6.94 2.83
N VAL A 373 -10.52 -6.54 1.85
CA VAL A 373 -11.01 -6.21 0.51
C VAL A 373 -10.74 -7.30 -0.52
N SER A 374 -9.76 -8.18 -0.26
CA SER A 374 -9.50 -9.30 -1.14
C SER A 374 -10.34 -10.50 -0.73
N SER A 375 -11.00 -11.08 -1.72
CA SER A 375 -11.62 -12.40 -1.62
C SER A 375 -10.91 -13.33 -2.60
N HIS A 376 -10.89 -14.64 -2.29
CA HIS A 376 -10.30 -15.62 -3.20
C HIS A 376 -10.84 -15.47 -4.63
N SER A 377 -12.15 -15.28 -4.76
CA SER A 377 -12.81 -15.08 -6.04
C SER A 377 -12.40 -13.79 -6.76
N MET A 378 -12.26 -12.66 -6.05
CA MET A 378 -11.77 -11.41 -6.67
C MET A 378 -10.33 -11.57 -7.16
N ASN A 379 -9.49 -12.29 -6.40
CA ASN A 379 -8.12 -12.55 -6.80
C ASN A 379 -8.05 -13.46 -8.03
N GLU A 380 -8.85 -14.52 -8.09
CA GLU A 380 -8.97 -15.35 -9.30
C GLU A 380 -9.43 -14.55 -10.51
N TYR A 381 -10.40 -13.65 -10.33
CA TYR A 381 -10.84 -12.74 -11.38
C TYR A 381 -9.70 -11.84 -11.89
N VAL A 382 -8.94 -11.22 -10.99
CA VAL A 382 -7.78 -10.39 -11.35
C VAL A 382 -6.69 -11.22 -12.03
N ARG A 383 -6.46 -12.47 -11.61
CA ARG A 383 -5.52 -13.39 -12.29
C ARG A 383 -5.96 -13.67 -13.73
N VAL A 384 -7.26 -13.89 -13.96
CA VAL A 384 -7.82 -14.06 -15.31
C VAL A 384 -7.63 -12.80 -16.15
N LEU A 385 -7.93 -11.62 -15.60
CA LEU A 385 -7.70 -10.34 -16.28
C LEU A 385 -6.22 -10.16 -16.63
N PHE A 386 -5.32 -10.39 -15.68
CA PHE A 386 -3.89 -10.27 -15.90
C PHE A 386 -3.37 -11.25 -16.96
N ALA A 387 -3.82 -12.51 -16.93
CA ALA A 387 -3.46 -13.50 -17.95
C ALA A 387 -3.98 -13.10 -19.33
N LYS A 388 -5.19 -12.52 -19.42
CA LYS A 388 -5.73 -11.96 -20.65
C LYS A 388 -4.86 -10.80 -21.14
N THR A 389 -4.63 -9.78 -20.31
CA THR A 389 -3.80 -8.62 -20.62
C THR A 389 -2.39 -9.03 -21.08
N ARG A 390 -1.75 -9.98 -20.40
CA ARG A 390 -0.44 -10.51 -20.78
C ARG A 390 -0.42 -11.10 -22.19
N ARG A 391 -1.43 -11.91 -22.55
CA ARG A 391 -1.53 -12.48 -23.90
C ARG A 391 -1.70 -11.40 -24.96
N TYR A 392 -2.49 -10.37 -24.68
CA TYR A 392 -2.66 -9.25 -25.61
C TYR A 392 -1.38 -8.44 -25.75
N VAL A 393 -0.68 -8.12 -24.67
CA VAL A 393 0.64 -7.45 -24.75
C VAL A 393 1.63 -8.29 -25.55
N ALA A 394 1.66 -9.61 -25.36
CA ALA A 394 2.51 -10.49 -26.16
C ALA A 394 2.15 -10.45 -27.66
N HIS A 395 0.85 -10.51 -27.98
CA HIS A 395 0.36 -10.47 -29.35
C HIS A 395 0.66 -9.12 -30.03
N GLU A 396 0.42 -8.01 -29.34
CA GLU A 396 0.73 -6.66 -29.82
C GLU A 396 2.23 -6.51 -30.02
N ALA A 397 3.06 -6.92 -29.05
CA ALA A 397 4.51 -6.87 -29.17
C ALA A 397 5.03 -7.64 -30.39
N LEU A 398 4.41 -8.77 -30.75
CA LEU A 398 4.76 -9.54 -31.95
C LEU A 398 4.42 -8.83 -33.27
N GLY A 399 3.29 -8.11 -33.30
CA GLY A 399 2.90 -7.29 -34.44
C GLY A 399 3.65 -5.96 -34.52
N HIS A 400 4.39 -5.60 -33.48
CA HIS A 400 5.00 -4.30 -33.32
C HIS A 400 6.43 -4.28 -33.87
N ALA A 401 6.77 -3.22 -34.63
CA ALA A 401 8.11 -3.08 -35.19
C ALA A 401 9.25 -3.02 -34.15
N LEU A 402 8.95 -2.68 -32.89
CA LEU A 402 9.91 -2.69 -31.78
C LEU A 402 10.58 -4.06 -31.62
N PHE A 403 9.83 -5.13 -31.85
CA PHE A 403 10.30 -6.51 -31.72
C PHE A 403 10.41 -7.23 -33.07
N SER A 404 10.61 -6.47 -34.15
CA SER A 404 10.92 -7.07 -35.45
C SER A 404 12.16 -7.97 -35.34
N GLY A 405 12.01 -9.24 -35.69
CA GLY A 405 13.06 -10.26 -35.57
C GLY A 405 13.06 -11.06 -34.26
N THR A 406 12.21 -10.71 -33.28
CA THR A 406 12.04 -11.48 -32.04
C THR A 406 10.96 -12.55 -32.21
N SER A 407 11.19 -13.75 -31.67
CA SER A 407 10.19 -14.83 -31.74
C SER A 407 9.07 -14.66 -30.70
N GLU A 408 7.87 -15.17 -31.02
CA GLU A 408 6.75 -15.29 -30.07
C GLU A 408 7.14 -16.01 -28.78
N GLN A 409 7.95 -17.06 -28.92
CA GLN A 409 8.43 -17.83 -27.80
C GLN A 409 9.28 -16.98 -26.85
N GLU A 410 10.16 -16.12 -27.38
CA GLU A 410 11.04 -15.27 -26.58
C GLU A 410 10.27 -14.19 -25.82
N ILE A 411 9.37 -13.46 -26.51
CA ILE A 411 8.51 -12.44 -25.88
C ILE A 411 7.62 -13.08 -24.79
N THR A 412 6.99 -14.21 -25.11
CA THR A 412 6.12 -14.92 -24.17
C THR A 412 6.92 -15.45 -22.98
N GLN A 413 8.12 -15.99 -23.20
CA GLN A 413 8.99 -16.46 -22.14
C GLN A 413 9.38 -15.32 -21.20
N ARG A 414 9.80 -14.17 -21.74
CA ARG A 414 10.11 -12.96 -20.95
C ARG A 414 8.91 -12.51 -20.12
N LEU A 415 7.74 -12.33 -20.73
CA LEU A 415 6.54 -11.93 -19.99
C LEU A 415 6.10 -12.95 -18.93
N ASN A 416 6.47 -14.23 -19.09
CA ASN A 416 6.20 -15.26 -18.10
C ASN A 416 7.18 -15.27 -16.92
N GLU A 417 8.33 -14.57 -17.02
CA GLU A 417 9.21 -14.30 -15.88
C GLU A 417 8.51 -13.39 -14.86
N LEU A 418 7.59 -12.53 -15.32
CA LEU A 418 6.82 -11.66 -14.43
C LEU A 418 5.81 -12.42 -13.58
N ARG A 419 5.84 -12.15 -12.28
CA ARG A 419 4.90 -12.69 -11.30
C ARG A 419 3.88 -11.65 -10.88
N LEU A 420 2.62 -12.05 -10.78
CA LEU A 420 1.58 -11.24 -10.17
C LEU A 420 1.57 -11.50 -8.67
N VAL A 421 1.61 -10.45 -7.86
CA VAL A 421 1.37 -10.51 -6.42
C VAL A 421 0.10 -9.74 -6.10
N LEU A 422 -0.88 -10.46 -5.58
CA LEU A 422 -2.18 -9.93 -5.19
C LEU A 422 -2.26 -9.68 -3.70
N PRO A 423 -3.22 -8.89 -3.21
CA PRO A 423 -3.31 -8.56 -1.80
C PRO A 423 -3.31 -9.78 -0.88
N GLN A 424 -4.04 -10.84 -1.21
CA GLN A 424 -4.07 -12.06 -0.39
C GLN A 424 -2.71 -12.76 -0.29
N ASP A 425 -1.86 -12.61 -1.30
CA ASP A 425 -0.52 -13.20 -1.32
C ASP A 425 0.44 -12.46 -0.35
N ILE A 426 0.03 -11.28 0.13
CA ILE A 426 0.78 -10.39 1.03
C ILE A 426 0.35 -10.55 2.51
N VAL A 427 -0.77 -11.23 2.78
CA VAL A 427 -1.30 -11.43 4.14
C VAL A 427 -0.42 -12.41 4.91
N ILE A 428 0.00 -12.01 6.13
CA ILE A 428 0.73 -12.89 7.05
C ILE A 428 -0.15 -13.16 8.26
N PRO A 429 -0.71 -14.38 8.41
CA PRO A 429 -1.64 -14.69 9.48
C PRO A 429 -0.99 -14.85 10.87
N ASP A 430 0.34 -15.02 10.95
CA ASP A 430 1.00 -15.53 12.16
C ASP A 430 1.78 -14.48 12.97
N VAL A 431 1.60 -13.18 12.68
CA VAL A 431 2.25 -12.13 13.49
C VAL A 431 1.39 -11.82 14.71
N PRO A 432 1.94 -11.86 15.95
CA PRO A 432 1.17 -11.59 17.17
C PRO A 432 0.42 -10.27 17.12
N VAL A 433 -0.82 -10.27 17.63
CA VAL A 433 -1.64 -9.07 17.71
C VAL A 433 -0.99 -8.07 18.66
N PRO A 434 -0.72 -6.83 18.23
CA PRO A 434 -0.16 -5.81 19.10
C PRO A 434 -1.14 -5.43 20.21
N VAL A 435 -0.62 -5.17 21.41
CA VAL A 435 -1.42 -4.67 22.53
C VAL A 435 -1.86 -3.23 22.22
N VAL A 436 -3.17 -3.01 22.25
CA VAL A 436 -3.78 -1.69 22.02
C VAL A 436 -3.82 -0.90 23.33
N SER A 437 -3.48 0.39 23.26
CA SER A 437 -3.51 1.37 24.34
C SER A 437 -4.63 2.40 24.14
N GLU A 438 -4.88 3.24 25.15
CA GLU A 438 -5.83 4.34 25.09
C GLU A 438 -5.26 5.57 24.36
N THR A 439 -3.94 5.72 24.28
CA THR A 439 -3.28 6.89 23.70
C THR A 439 -2.91 6.66 22.23
N PHE A 440 -3.00 7.73 21.42
CA PHE A 440 -2.62 7.68 20.01
C PHE A 440 -1.13 7.32 19.84
N ALA A 441 -0.25 7.95 20.61
CA ALA A 441 1.19 7.76 20.51
C ALA A 441 1.63 6.30 20.78
N ALA A 442 1.06 5.66 21.80
CA ALA A 442 1.38 4.27 22.12
C ALA A 442 0.86 3.32 21.03
N ASN A 443 -0.36 3.55 20.52
CA ASN A 443 -0.89 2.78 19.39
C ASN A 443 -0.03 2.97 18.14
N LEU A 444 0.48 4.17 17.87
CA LEU A 444 1.33 4.44 16.70
C LEU A 444 2.66 3.66 16.78
N LEU A 445 3.31 3.66 17.94
CA LEU A 445 4.52 2.85 18.16
C LEU A 445 4.25 1.35 18.02
N ALA A 446 3.17 0.86 18.64
CA ALA A 446 2.77 -0.54 18.54
C ALA A 446 2.49 -0.92 17.08
N ALA A 447 1.90 -0.01 16.31
CA ALA A 447 1.61 -0.19 14.91
C ALA A 447 2.89 -0.29 14.06
N HIS A 448 3.84 0.63 14.23
CA HIS A 448 5.10 0.56 13.51
C HIS A 448 5.90 -0.70 13.86
N SER A 449 5.97 -1.07 15.14
CA SER A 449 6.61 -2.32 15.55
C SER A 449 5.97 -3.54 14.89
N TYR A 450 4.64 -3.61 14.89
CA TYR A 450 3.93 -4.70 14.24
C TYR A 450 4.20 -4.73 12.73
N ALA A 451 4.26 -3.57 12.06
CA ALA A 451 4.60 -3.50 10.65
C ALA A 451 6.04 -3.98 10.35
N PHE A 452 7.00 -3.68 11.24
CA PHE A 452 8.35 -4.27 11.14
C PHE A 452 8.29 -5.80 11.22
N ASP A 453 7.57 -6.36 12.19
CA ASP A 453 7.45 -7.81 12.35
C ASP A 453 6.74 -8.47 11.14
N VAL A 454 5.73 -7.79 10.57
CA VAL A 454 5.10 -8.20 9.30
C VAL A 454 6.10 -8.20 8.15
N ARG A 455 6.89 -7.14 7.97
CA ARG A 455 7.91 -7.11 6.91
C ARG A 455 8.96 -8.21 7.09
N ALA A 456 9.42 -8.42 8.33
CA ALA A 456 10.36 -9.50 8.64
C ALA A 456 9.79 -10.89 8.30
N ALA A 457 8.52 -11.13 8.64
CA ALA A 457 7.85 -12.38 8.31
C ALA A 457 7.62 -12.57 6.80
N ARG A 458 7.39 -11.48 6.04
CA ARG A 458 7.30 -11.51 4.56
C ARG A 458 8.62 -11.97 3.96
N VAL A 459 9.71 -11.33 4.39
CA VAL A 459 11.07 -11.64 3.95
C VAL A 459 11.43 -13.09 4.25
N ALA A 460 11.14 -13.57 5.47
CA ALA A 460 11.38 -14.96 5.85
C ALA A 460 10.62 -15.96 4.97
N ARG A 461 9.43 -15.59 4.49
CA ARG A 461 8.60 -16.39 3.57
C ARG A 461 8.91 -16.15 2.09
N LYS A 462 9.89 -15.28 1.78
CA LYS A 462 10.20 -14.83 0.41
C LYS A 462 8.99 -14.23 -0.29
N ILE A 463 8.09 -13.61 0.47
CA ILE A 463 6.99 -12.80 -0.04
C ILE A 463 7.60 -11.45 -0.41
N PRO A 464 7.49 -11.01 -1.67
CA PRO A 464 8.02 -9.72 -2.09
C PRO A 464 7.43 -8.59 -1.22
N ASP A 465 8.26 -7.67 -0.73
CA ASP A 465 7.82 -6.51 0.04
C ASP A 465 7.79 -5.29 -0.89
N PRO A 466 6.60 -4.82 -1.27
CA PRO A 466 6.50 -3.68 -2.17
C PRO A 466 6.66 -2.38 -1.39
N GLU A 467 7.73 -1.66 -1.71
CA GLU A 467 7.89 -0.27 -1.29
C GLU A 467 6.83 0.60 -1.99
N ASN A 468 6.14 1.48 -1.25
CA ASN A 468 5.21 2.50 -1.77
C ASN A 468 3.91 2.01 -2.45
N LEU A 469 3.21 1.01 -1.90
CA LEU A 469 1.90 0.55 -2.42
C LEU A 469 0.72 1.52 -2.21
N PHE A 470 0.92 2.73 -1.66
CA PHE A 470 -0.21 3.64 -1.40
C PHE A 470 -0.81 4.19 -2.70
N PHE A 471 -0.05 4.20 -3.80
CA PHE A 471 -0.57 4.66 -5.08
C PHE A 471 -1.61 3.68 -5.63
N PRO A 472 -2.77 4.17 -6.11
CA PRO A 472 -3.81 3.34 -6.70
C PRO A 472 -3.43 2.94 -8.13
N ALA A 473 -2.31 2.23 -8.29
CA ALA A 473 -1.84 1.79 -9.58
C ALA A 473 -1.11 0.46 -9.42
N ALA A 474 -1.11 -0.35 -10.47
CA ALA A 474 -0.23 -1.53 -10.51
C ALA A 474 1.23 -1.03 -10.52
N VAL A 475 2.06 -1.57 -9.62
CA VAL A 475 3.47 -1.19 -9.49
C VAL A 475 4.34 -2.40 -9.77
N ARG A 476 5.32 -2.26 -10.66
CA ARG A 476 6.34 -3.28 -10.87
C ARG A 476 7.59 -2.99 -10.03
N HIS A 477 8.08 -4.02 -9.35
CA HIS A 477 9.41 -4.04 -8.75
C HIS A 477 10.15 -5.26 -9.28
N SER A 478 11.22 -5.03 -10.04
CA SER A 478 11.96 -6.10 -10.71
C SER A 478 11.05 -6.99 -11.58
N ASP A 479 10.95 -8.28 -11.26
CA ASP A 479 10.16 -9.31 -11.93
C ASP A 479 8.75 -9.50 -11.32
N VAL A 480 8.31 -8.59 -10.43
CA VAL A 480 7.03 -8.71 -9.73
C VAL A 480 6.13 -7.51 -10.03
N ILE A 481 4.90 -7.77 -10.43
CA ILE A 481 3.82 -6.77 -10.54
C ILE A 481 2.92 -6.92 -9.32
N PHE A 482 2.82 -5.86 -8.53
CA PHE A 482 1.95 -5.76 -7.38
C PHE A 482 0.66 -5.04 -7.74
N LEU A 483 -0.46 -5.61 -7.31
CA LEU A 483 -1.73 -4.90 -7.27
C LEU A 483 -2.07 -4.52 -5.85
N PRO A 484 -2.01 -3.22 -5.49
CA PRO A 484 -2.35 -2.79 -4.16
C PRO A 484 -3.85 -2.95 -3.88
N SER A 485 -4.18 -3.19 -2.62
CA SER A 485 -5.54 -3.46 -2.16
C SER A 485 -6.52 -2.29 -2.38
N ASN A 486 -6.02 -1.06 -2.45
CA ASN A 486 -6.82 0.13 -2.75
C ASN A 486 -7.43 0.08 -4.17
N LEU A 487 -6.76 -0.53 -5.15
CA LEU A 487 -7.33 -0.74 -6.49
C LEU A 487 -8.60 -1.60 -6.46
N TYR A 488 -8.66 -2.62 -5.60
CA TYR A 488 -9.83 -3.48 -5.47
C TYR A 488 -11.05 -2.70 -4.99
N VAL A 489 -10.81 -1.75 -4.07
CA VAL A 489 -11.84 -0.87 -3.52
C VAL A 489 -12.27 0.17 -4.56
N LEU A 490 -11.30 0.82 -5.20
CA LEU A 490 -11.50 1.82 -6.23
C LEU A 490 -12.38 1.34 -7.37
N MET A 491 -12.08 0.14 -7.86
CA MET A 491 -12.82 -0.44 -8.96
C MET A 491 -14.14 -1.09 -8.52
N ASN A 492 -14.40 -1.13 -7.21
CA ASN A 492 -15.52 -1.86 -6.64
C ASN A 492 -15.63 -3.27 -7.26
N LEU A 493 -14.49 -3.97 -7.30
CA LEU A 493 -14.35 -5.24 -8.03
C LEU A 493 -15.44 -6.21 -7.59
N ASN A 494 -16.41 -6.46 -8.46
CA ASN A 494 -17.51 -7.37 -8.20
C ASN A 494 -17.53 -8.42 -9.31
N LEU A 495 -17.58 -9.70 -8.93
CA LEU A 495 -17.61 -10.82 -9.88
C LEU A 495 -18.82 -10.79 -10.82
N SER A 496 -19.87 -10.04 -10.46
CA SER A 496 -21.04 -9.84 -11.32
C SER A 496 -20.87 -8.68 -12.32
N ARG A 497 -19.75 -7.95 -12.28
CA ARG A 497 -19.46 -6.81 -13.16
C ARG A 497 -18.98 -7.30 -14.52
N ASN A 498 -19.34 -6.57 -15.57
CA ASN A 498 -18.83 -6.83 -16.91
C ASN A 498 -17.31 -6.54 -16.93
N PRO A 499 -16.45 -7.51 -17.29
CA PRO A 499 -15.00 -7.30 -17.34
C PRO A 499 -14.53 -6.17 -18.26
N ALA A 500 -15.37 -5.81 -19.24
CA ALA A 500 -15.16 -4.64 -20.09
C ALA A 500 -15.06 -3.32 -19.30
N LEU A 501 -15.60 -3.24 -18.08
CA LEU A 501 -15.52 -2.03 -17.24
C LEU A 501 -14.29 -2.00 -16.35
N ASP A 502 -13.66 -3.15 -16.10
CA ASP A 502 -12.49 -3.27 -15.23
C ASP A 502 -11.17 -3.22 -16.03
N LEU A 503 -11.20 -3.71 -17.28
CA LEU A 503 -10.08 -3.66 -18.24
C LEU A 503 -9.51 -2.26 -18.49
N PRO A 504 -10.29 -1.17 -18.58
CA PRO A 504 -9.76 0.16 -18.89
C PRO A 504 -8.93 0.77 -17.76
N VAL A 505 -9.23 0.41 -16.51
CA VAL A 505 -8.48 0.93 -15.35
C VAL A 505 -7.38 -0.05 -14.99
N LEU A 506 -7.74 -1.31 -14.68
CA LEU A 506 -6.78 -2.31 -14.23
C LEU A 506 -5.93 -2.87 -15.37
N GLY A 507 -6.56 -3.14 -16.51
CA GLY A 507 -5.90 -3.72 -17.66
C GLY A 507 -4.87 -2.76 -18.26
N VAL A 508 -5.15 -1.45 -18.30
CA VAL A 508 -4.19 -0.44 -18.74
C VAL A 508 -3.00 -0.37 -17.80
N ASP A 509 -3.22 -0.28 -16.49
CA ASP A 509 -2.13 -0.22 -15.51
C ASP A 509 -1.27 -1.50 -15.56
N MET A 510 -1.88 -2.68 -15.63
CA MET A 510 -1.16 -3.95 -15.79
C MET A 510 -0.40 -4.02 -17.12
N ALA A 511 -1.02 -3.59 -18.23
CA ALA A 511 -0.38 -3.56 -19.54
C ALA A 511 0.82 -2.61 -19.56
N ALA A 512 0.71 -1.43 -18.95
CA ALA A 512 1.81 -0.49 -18.84
C ALA A 512 3.01 -1.10 -18.10
N GLN A 513 2.77 -1.84 -17.00
CA GLN A 513 3.84 -2.54 -16.28
C GLN A 513 4.47 -3.67 -17.11
N LEU A 514 3.68 -4.39 -17.90
CA LEU A 514 4.18 -5.44 -18.81
C LEU A 514 5.04 -4.84 -19.94
N TRP A 515 4.60 -3.72 -20.54
CA TRP A 515 5.36 -2.98 -21.55
C TRP A 515 6.65 -2.39 -20.98
N SER A 516 6.59 -1.78 -19.78
CA SER A 516 7.78 -1.29 -19.09
C SER A 516 8.82 -2.41 -18.93
N PHE A 517 8.41 -3.60 -18.51
CA PHE A 517 9.31 -4.74 -18.40
C PHE A 517 9.93 -5.15 -19.74
N LEU A 518 9.15 -5.20 -20.83
CA LEU A 518 9.67 -5.53 -22.15
C LEU A 518 10.67 -4.47 -22.65
N LEU A 519 10.38 -3.19 -22.47
CA LEU A 519 11.24 -2.09 -22.93
C LEU A 519 12.54 -1.97 -22.13
N GLU A 520 12.52 -2.37 -20.86
CA GLU A 520 13.70 -2.36 -19.98
C GLU A 520 14.52 -3.67 -20.03
N SER A 521 13.98 -4.72 -20.65
CA SER A 521 14.67 -5.99 -20.81
C SER A 521 15.84 -5.89 -21.79
N SER A 522 16.84 -6.74 -21.61
CA SER A 522 17.94 -6.85 -22.57
C SER A 522 17.56 -7.73 -23.76
N TRP A 523 17.68 -7.16 -24.95
CA TRP A 523 17.35 -7.80 -26.22
C TRP A 523 18.56 -7.96 -27.15
N PRO A 524 18.48 -8.82 -28.19
CA PRO A 524 19.46 -8.83 -29.28
C PRO A 524 19.64 -7.44 -29.90
N ASN A 525 20.84 -7.16 -30.43
CA ASN A 525 21.26 -5.82 -30.85
C ASN A 525 20.27 -5.11 -31.80
N GLU A 526 19.60 -5.83 -32.69
CA GLU A 526 18.63 -5.23 -33.63
C GLU A 526 17.35 -4.77 -32.92
N THR A 527 16.74 -5.64 -32.12
CA THR A 527 15.57 -5.33 -31.29
C THR A 527 15.87 -4.20 -30.30
N GLN A 528 17.02 -4.26 -29.62
CA GLN A 528 17.40 -3.21 -28.67
C GLN A 528 17.55 -1.85 -29.38
N LYS A 529 18.19 -1.84 -30.55
CA LYS A 529 18.31 -0.62 -31.36
C LYS A 529 16.94 -0.07 -31.77
N ASN A 530 16.02 -0.94 -32.20
CA ASN A 530 14.67 -0.51 -32.56
C ASN A 530 13.93 0.12 -31.37
N ILE A 531 14.05 -0.48 -30.18
CA ILE A 531 13.51 0.08 -28.93
C ILE A 531 14.12 1.46 -28.65
N ASP A 532 15.44 1.57 -28.68
CA ASP A 532 16.17 2.80 -28.37
C ASP A 532 15.84 3.93 -29.36
N ASP A 533 15.80 3.63 -30.66
CA ASP A 533 15.48 4.59 -31.72
C ASP A 533 14.05 5.15 -31.56
N ARG A 534 13.09 4.27 -31.25
CA ARG A 534 11.67 4.62 -31.09
C ARG A 534 11.40 5.39 -29.79
N LEU A 535 12.02 4.99 -28.68
CA LEU A 535 11.97 5.73 -27.42
C LEU A 535 12.65 7.10 -27.54
N THR A 536 13.75 7.19 -28.30
CA THR A 536 14.42 8.46 -28.59
C THR A 536 13.52 9.39 -29.39
N CYS A 537 12.86 8.88 -30.44
CA CYS A 537 11.84 9.63 -31.17
C CYS A 537 10.75 10.14 -30.22
N PHE A 538 10.16 9.24 -29.43
CA PHE A 538 9.07 9.59 -28.50
C PHE A 538 9.48 10.69 -27.52
N ARG A 539 10.68 10.58 -26.93
CA ARG A 539 11.26 11.60 -26.05
C ARG A 539 11.44 12.94 -26.77
N GLN A 540 12.01 12.94 -27.97
CA GLN A 540 12.25 14.16 -28.74
C GLN A 540 10.94 14.84 -29.17
N THR A 541 9.89 14.07 -29.44
CA THR A 541 8.59 14.62 -29.88
C THR A 541 7.75 15.16 -28.71
N HIS A 542 7.77 14.51 -27.55
CA HIS A 542 6.87 14.86 -26.42
C HIS A 542 7.54 15.55 -25.25
N PHE A 543 8.85 15.38 -25.10
CA PHE A 543 9.60 15.85 -23.93
C PHE A 543 10.77 16.76 -24.33
N ASN A 544 10.72 17.38 -25.50
CA ASN A 544 11.76 18.32 -25.92
C ASN A 544 11.87 19.48 -24.91
N GLY A 545 13.06 19.66 -24.32
CA GLY A 545 13.30 20.67 -23.29
C GLY A 545 12.78 20.31 -21.89
N ILE A 546 12.29 19.09 -21.67
CA ILE A 546 11.89 18.57 -20.35
C ILE A 546 12.88 17.47 -19.95
N ASP A 547 13.75 17.78 -18.98
CA ASP A 547 14.82 16.86 -18.55
C ASP A 547 14.33 15.84 -17.51
N SER A 548 13.37 15.00 -17.90
CA SER A 548 12.73 14.06 -16.98
C SER A 548 12.84 12.60 -17.43
N GLY A 549 13.07 11.71 -16.46
CA GLY A 549 12.93 10.25 -16.62
C GLY A 549 11.48 9.79 -16.81
N ASP A 550 10.54 10.72 -16.94
CA ASP A 550 9.10 10.44 -16.99
C ASP A 550 8.63 9.97 -18.37
N TYR A 551 9.42 10.16 -19.43
CA TYR A 551 9.03 9.78 -20.80
C TYR A 551 8.74 8.28 -20.95
N LEU A 552 9.46 7.41 -20.21
CA LEU A 552 9.22 5.97 -20.25
C LEU A 552 7.87 5.61 -19.60
N THR A 553 7.48 6.33 -18.54
CA THR A 553 6.17 6.18 -17.89
C THR A 553 5.04 6.54 -18.87
N THR A 554 5.18 7.65 -19.59
CA THR A 554 4.19 8.08 -20.58
C THR A 554 4.14 7.13 -21.79
N ALA A 555 5.29 6.66 -22.30
CA ALA A 555 5.35 5.71 -23.40
C ALA A 555 4.67 4.38 -23.05
N THR A 556 4.95 3.85 -21.84
CA THR A 556 4.36 2.60 -21.36
C THR A 556 2.88 2.73 -21.05
N ALA A 557 2.42 3.89 -20.56
CA ALA A 557 1.00 4.19 -20.43
C ALA A 557 0.29 4.18 -21.80
N ALA A 558 0.88 4.80 -22.83
CA ALA A 558 0.32 4.82 -24.19
C ALA A 558 0.19 3.41 -24.78
N LEU A 559 1.26 2.61 -24.70
CA LEU A 559 1.25 1.20 -25.13
C LEU A 559 0.23 0.36 -24.32
N GLY A 560 0.14 0.64 -23.02
CA GLY A 560 -0.81 0.01 -22.11
C GLY A 560 -2.26 0.28 -22.49
N VAL A 561 -2.59 1.53 -22.83
CA VAL A 561 -3.90 1.94 -23.34
C VAL A 561 -4.23 1.18 -24.62
N VAL A 562 -3.36 1.22 -25.63
CA VAL A 562 -3.64 0.53 -26.90
C VAL A 562 -3.88 -0.97 -26.67
N SER A 563 -3.03 -1.63 -25.88
CA SER A 563 -3.14 -3.06 -25.60
C SER A 563 -4.41 -3.44 -24.84
N ALA A 564 -4.74 -2.69 -23.78
CA ALA A 564 -5.91 -2.99 -22.95
C ALA A 564 -7.22 -2.73 -23.69
N PHE A 565 -7.29 -1.66 -24.49
CA PHE A 565 -8.48 -1.34 -25.26
C PHE A 565 -8.64 -2.25 -26.50
N ASN A 566 -7.56 -2.69 -27.15
CA ASN A 566 -7.62 -3.74 -28.18
C ASN A 566 -8.08 -5.11 -27.60
N ALA A 567 -7.77 -5.37 -26.33
CA ALA A 567 -8.25 -6.55 -25.63
C ALA A 567 -9.76 -6.56 -25.35
N MET A 568 -10.43 -5.41 -25.51
CA MET A 568 -11.87 -5.26 -25.45
C MET A 568 -12.44 -5.40 -26.86
N MET A 569 -13.18 -6.49 -27.12
CA MET A 569 -13.56 -6.87 -28.48
C MET A 569 -14.62 -5.92 -29.09
N PRO A 570 -14.51 -5.56 -30.38
CA PRO A 570 -15.39 -4.61 -31.10
C PRO A 570 -16.92 -4.79 -31.02
N PRO A 571 -17.54 -5.99 -30.95
CA PRO A 571 -19.01 -6.06 -30.90
C PRO A 571 -19.62 -5.48 -29.61
N GLU A 572 -18.82 -5.26 -28.57
CA GLU A 572 -19.28 -4.67 -27.31
C GLU A 572 -19.11 -3.15 -27.26
N TRP A 573 -18.29 -2.55 -28.14
CA TRP A 573 -17.98 -1.12 -28.12
C TRP A 573 -19.18 -0.25 -28.45
N ASP A 574 -19.97 -0.69 -29.42
CA ASP A 574 -21.17 -0.01 -29.91
C ASP A 574 -22.39 -0.32 -29.05
N LEU A 575 -22.26 -1.11 -27.98
CA LEU A 575 -23.35 -1.32 -27.03
C LEU A 575 -23.68 0.01 -26.35
N VAL A 576 -24.76 0.63 -26.82
CA VAL A 576 -25.33 1.85 -26.25
C VAL A 576 -26.20 1.46 -25.06
N SER A 577 -25.98 2.12 -23.93
CA SER A 577 -26.97 2.11 -22.85
C SER A 577 -27.46 3.51 -22.57
N ARG A 578 -28.73 3.57 -22.18
CA ARG A 578 -29.39 4.80 -21.79
C ARG A 578 -29.23 5.01 -20.29
N LEU A 579 -28.48 6.05 -19.90
CA LEU A 579 -28.27 6.45 -18.51
C LEU A 579 -28.97 7.77 -18.25
N ASN A 580 -30.07 7.74 -17.49
CA ASN A 580 -30.81 8.93 -17.04
C ASN A 580 -30.94 10.02 -18.13
N TYR A 581 -31.49 9.62 -19.30
CA TYR A 581 -31.75 10.42 -20.50
C TYR A 581 -30.59 10.64 -21.48
N THR A 582 -29.36 10.21 -21.18
CA THR A 582 -28.22 10.28 -22.11
C THR A 582 -27.88 8.89 -22.65
N ASP A 583 -27.74 8.78 -23.97
CA ASP A 583 -27.25 7.55 -24.62
C ASP A 583 -25.71 7.60 -24.68
N ILE A 584 -25.06 6.61 -24.10
CA ILE A 584 -23.59 6.47 -24.17
C ILE A 584 -23.21 5.05 -24.59
N SER A 585 -22.27 4.96 -25.53
CA SER A 585 -21.66 3.69 -25.91
C SER A 585 -20.67 3.22 -24.85
N LEU A 586 -20.53 1.90 -24.72
CA LEU A 586 -19.54 1.30 -23.82
C LEU A 586 -18.13 1.84 -24.10
N GLY A 587 -17.74 1.98 -25.37
CA GLY A 587 -16.44 2.53 -25.76
C GLY A 587 -16.21 3.95 -25.22
N ARG A 588 -17.20 4.84 -25.29
CA ARG A 588 -17.08 6.21 -24.75
C ARG A 588 -16.96 6.20 -23.23
N LEU A 589 -17.79 5.43 -22.53
CA LEU A 589 -17.74 5.39 -21.07
C LEU A 589 -16.39 4.87 -20.57
N VAL A 590 -15.85 3.85 -21.23
CA VAL A 590 -14.58 3.19 -20.90
C VAL A 590 -13.40 4.17 -20.93
N PHE A 591 -13.32 5.05 -21.94
CA PHE A 591 -12.32 6.12 -21.97
C PHE A 591 -12.55 7.20 -20.91
N LEU A 592 -13.81 7.62 -20.71
CA LEU A 592 -14.14 8.61 -19.67
C LEU A 592 -13.76 8.09 -18.27
N MET A 593 -14.04 6.82 -17.97
CA MET A 593 -13.68 6.18 -16.71
C MET A 593 -12.18 6.11 -16.49
N TRP A 594 -11.41 5.71 -17.51
CA TRP A 594 -9.95 5.65 -17.42
C TRP A 594 -9.35 7.02 -17.12
N VAL A 595 -9.78 8.08 -17.81
CA VAL A 595 -9.27 9.44 -17.56
C VAL A 595 -9.77 10.01 -16.25
N TYR A 596 -11.00 9.70 -15.86
CA TYR A 596 -11.55 10.14 -14.57
C TYR A 596 -10.73 9.63 -13.37
N ASP A 597 -10.18 8.42 -13.46
CA ASP A 597 -9.24 7.89 -12.47
C ASP A 597 -7.95 8.71 -12.36
N LYS A 598 -7.52 9.33 -13.47
CA LYS A 598 -6.31 10.17 -13.53
C LYS A 598 -6.55 11.63 -13.14
N CYS A 599 -7.81 12.08 -13.04
CA CYS A 599 -8.13 13.42 -12.55
C CYS A 599 -7.69 13.57 -11.08
N ALA A 600 -6.95 14.63 -10.75
CA ALA A 600 -6.37 14.92 -9.42
C ALA A 600 -5.32 13.92 -8.87
N ALA A 601 -4.76 13.03 -9.71
CA ALA A 601 -3.60 12.18 -9.34
C ALA A 601 -2.26 12.97 -9.40
N LEU A 602 -2.11 14.01 -8.57
CA LEU A 602 -0.88 14.82 -8.48
C LEU A 602 -0.09 14.47 -7.22
N PRO A 603 1.26 14.28 -7.35
CA PRO A 603 2.12 15.33 -7.88
C PRO A 603 2.75 15.02 -9.25
N ARG A 604 2.10 14.24 -10.13
CA ARG A 604 2.52 14.13 -11.53
C ARG A 604 2.13 15.38 -12.33
N LEU A 605 3.05 16.35 -12.43
CA LEU A 605 2.95 17.54 -13.29
C LEU A 605 2.60 17.21 -14.77
N MET A 606 2.69 15.93 -15.17
CA MET A 606 2.48 15.42 -16.53
C MET A 606 1.17 14.66 -16.76
N ALA A 607 0.21 14.61 -15.82
CA ALA A 607 -1.04 13.86 -16.01
C ALA A 607 -1.83 14.23 -17.30
N PRO A 608 -1.92 15.51 -17.72
CA PRO A 608 -2.52 15.86 -19.02
C PRO A 608 -1.76 15.28 -20.21
N LEU A 609 -0.43 15.21 -20.11
CA LEU A 609 0.44 14.65 -21.14
C LEU A 609 0.27 13.12 -21.23
N ASP A 610 0.25 12.42 -20.10
CA ASP A 610 0.02 10.97 -20.01
C ASP A 610 -1.29 10.56 -20.70
N VAL A 611 -2.37 11.30 -20.42
CA VAL A 611 -3.69 11.03 -21.00
C VAL A 611 -3.73 11.37 -22.49
N ASN A 612 -3.38 12.60 -22.84
CA ASN A 612 -3.58 13.07 -24.21
C ASN A 612 -2.64 12.39 -25.21
N VAL A 613 -1.37 12.14 -24.83
CA VAL A 613 -0.41 11.42 -25.69
C VAL A 613 -0.83 9.97 -25.89
N ALA A 614 -1.31 9.29 -24.84
CA ALA A 614 -1.79 7.92 -24.96
C ALA A 614 -2.99 7.81 -25.92
N LEU A 615 -3.97 8.73 -25.80
CA LEU A 615 -5.20 8.67 -26.60
C LEU A 615 -5.04 9.13 -28.05
N ARG A 616 -4.12 10.06 -28.32
CA ARG A 616 -3.73 10.45 -29.70
C ARG A 616 -3.31 9.26 -30.55
N ASN A 617 -2.71 8.27 -29.89
CA ASN A 617 -2.21 7.04 -30.50
C ASN A 617 -3.24 5.90 -30.51
N SER A 618 -4.50 6.15 -30.11
CA SER A 618 -5.56 5.14 -30.05
C SER A 618 -6.57 5.31 -31.19
N ARG A 619 -6.54 4.41 -32.18
CA ARG A 619 -7.56 4.33 -33.24
C ARG A 619 -8.97 4.15 -32.66
N ASN A 620 -9.09 3.37 -31.59
CA ASN A 620 -10.37 3.09 -30.97
C ASN A 620 -10.94 4.33 -30.24
N PHE A 621 -10.08 5.19 -29.69
CA PHE A 621 -10.50 6.48 -29.12
C PHE A 621 -11.13 7.37 -30.19
N ARG A 622 -10.45 7.53 -31.33
CA ARG A 622 -10.95 8.31 -32.46
C ARG A 622 -12.30 7.81 -32.95
N ALA A 623 -12.45 6.49 -33.08
CA ALA A 623 -13.71 5.87 -33.46
C ALA A 623 -14.82 6.12 -32.43
N ALA A 624 -14.52 5.99 -31.13
CA ALA A 624 -15.51 6.15 -30.06
C ALA A 624 -16.05 7.57 -29.94
N PHE A 625 -15.22 8.59 -30.18
CA PHE A 625 -15.62 10.00 -30.06
C PHE A 625 -15.88 10.70 -31.40
N GLY A 626 -15.66 10.00 -32.52
CA GLY A 626 -15.87 10.56 -33.87
C GLY A 626 -14.87 11.66 -34.23
N CYS A 627 -13.65 11.57 -33.72
CA CYS A 627 -12.62 12.59 -33.97
C CYS A 627 -12.16 12.56 -35.42
N SER A 628 -12.06 13.74 -36.05
CA SER A 628 -11.54 13.87 -37.41
C SER A 628 -10.04 13.62 -37.45
N GLU A 629 -9.48 13.25 -38.60
CA GLU A 629 -8.01 13.04 -38.73
C GLU A 629 -7.19 14.31 -38.45
N GLN A 630 -7.81 15.49 -38.55
CA GLN A 630 -7.17 16.79 -38.34
C GLN A 630 -7.28 17.28 -36.89
N SER A 631 -8.05 16.60 -36.02
CA SER A 631 -8.20 17.05 -34.65
C SER A 631 -6.91 16.87 -33.86
N PRO A 632 -6.60 17.74 -32.87
CA PRO A 632 -5.41 17.62 -32.03
C PRO A 632 -5.26 16.25 -31.33
N MET A 633 -6.37 15.58 -31.03
CA MET A 633 -6.37 14.24 -30.44
C MET A 633 -6.32 13.09 -31.48
N SER A 634 -6.12 13.40 -32.76
CA SER A 634 -6.05 12.42 -33.84
C SER A 634 -4.76 12.44 -34.64
N GLU A 635 -3.88 13.41 -34.39
CA GLU A 635 -2.58 13.51 -35.04
C GLU A 635 -1.70 12.34 -34.56
N PRO A 636 -1.45 11.32 -35.42
CA PRO A 636 -0.73 10.13 -35.00
C PRO A 636 0.74 10.47 -34.76
N LEU A 637 1.27 10.07 -33.61
CA LEU A 637 2.64 10.35 -33.23
C LEU A 637 3.44 9.07 -33.46
N CYS A 638 3.89 8.87 -34.71
CA CYS A 638 4.44 7.58 -35.18
C CYS A 638 5.80 7.18 -34.61
N CYS A 639 6.20 7.74 -33.46
CA CYS A 639 7.43 7.35 -32.78
C CYS A 639 7.36 5.96 -32.16
N LEU A 640 6.18 5.46 -31.78
CA LEU A 640 6.00 4.10 -31.24
C LEU A 640 5.23 3.20 -32.21
N ASP A 641 5.14 3.51 -33.51
CA ASP A 641 4.33 2.74 -34.48
C ASP A 641 2.90 2.37 -33.99
N LEU A 642 2.34 3.20 -33.09
CA LEU A 642 0.95 3.12 -32.65
C LEU A 642 0.00 3.78 -33.68
N CYS A 643 0.56 4.24 -34.80
CA CYS A 643 -0.12 4.66 -36.00
C CYS A 643 -0.69 3.42 -36.70
#